data_AF-A0A8C7ZCM9-F1
#
_entry.id   AF-A0A8C7ZCM9-F1
#
_cell.length_a   1.000
_cell.length_b   1.000
_cell.length_c   1.000
_cell.angle_alpha   90.00
_cell.angle_beta   90.00
_cell.angle_gamma   90.00
#
_symmetry.space_group_name_H-M   'P 1'
#
loop_
_entity.id
_entity.type
_entity.pdbx_description
1 polymer ?
#
loop_
_entity_poly.entity_id
_entity_poly.type
_entity_poly.pdbx_seq_one_letter_code
_entity_poly.pdbx_strand_id
1 'polypeptide(L)'
;MGDVGEILMSVLSTIRVPKPGDRVHKDECALSFASPESEGGLYVCMNSFLGFGSQYVERHHARTGQRAYLHITRTRKAKKEDDNNSGSGHPPKKKPTRLAIGIEGGFDVELEQYEEDVKVVLLPERQEVTSEDLATMPDVVRERVSLSMAGIMAADSVSHALQVQQWDGEVRQESKHAADLKQLDNGLKIPPTGWRCEVCDLQENLWMNLTDGKVLCGRRYFDGTGGNNHALLHFQETGYPLAVKLGTITPDGADVYSYDEDDMVLDSKLAEHLSHFGIDMMTMEKTERTMTELEIAVNQRVGEWEVIQESGTTLRPLFGPGLTGMKNLGNSCYLNSVMQVLFTIPDFQNKYVANIDKIIDEAPSDPTQDFKTQVAKLGYGLLSGDYSKPALDLGDENGASEPRGDQIGIAPRMFKALVGRGHPEFSTNRQQDAQEFLLHFINMVERNCRSGSNPSEAFRFLVEDRIVCQQSQKAKYTQRVEYIVQLPVPMDQATNTEELQEAEQRREEGDSSAPTVRAQIPFTACMAALSEPEILTDFWSSAVQAKTAATKMTRFASFPDHLVIQIKKFTFGLDWVPKKLDVSIDVPDTLDLSALRATGQQPGEELLPEVAPPPLMTPDVEVKGILGSHGNDEDDSLYSPLLSPVLDDSTVSQLCEMGFPLEACRKAVYYTGNTGIDSAMNWIMGHMDDSDFSAPLVLPGGSSGPGSTPTESLSEEHLATIVSMGFSRDQATKALRATSNVLDRAVDWIFSHLDDLESMDVSEGGRSAVESEGGRDPPPGPRVRDGPGKYELFAFISHMGTSTMCGHYVCHIKKDQQWVIFNDQKVCASEKPPKDLGYLYFYRRVTE
;
A
#
# COMPACT_ATOMS: atom_id res chain seq x y z
N MET A 1 -51.79 -13.83 15.28
CA MET A 1 -51.42 -12.63 16.08
C MET A 1 -50.81 -12.96 17.44
N GLY A 2 -51.12 -14.09 18.10
CA GLY A 2 -50.45 -14.48 19.36
C GLY A 2 -48.97 -14.90 19.23
N ASP A 3 -48.53 -15.29 18.03
CA ASP A 3 -47.21 -15.92 17.80
C ASP A 3 -46.05 -14.89 17.70
N VAL A 4 -46.27 -13.75 17.03
CA VAL A 4 -45.21 -12.76 16.74
C VAL A 4 -44.71 -12.06 18.00
N GLY A 5 -45.63 -11.69 18.89
CA GLY A 5 -45.30 -11.03 20.16
C GLY A 5 -44.54 -11.95 21.11
N GLU A 6 -44.87 -13.25 21.15
CA GLU A 6 -44.15 -14.25 21.94
C GLU A 6 -42.74 -14.50 21.39
N ILE A 7 -42.60 -14.61 20.06
CA ILE A 7 -41.30 -14.74 19.42
C ILE A 7 -40.44 -13.50 19.67
N LEU A 8 -40.97 -12.29 19.49
CA LEU A 8 -40.23 -11.06 19.70
C LEU A 8 -39.81 -10.89 21.17
N MET A 9 -40.67 -11.27 22.11
CA MET A 9 -40.34 -11.35 23.54
C MET A 9 -39.20 -12.34 23.81
N SER A 10 -39.20 -13.50 23.16
CA SER A 10 -38.15 -14.52 23.34
C SER A 10 -36.77 -14.06 22.85
N VAL A 11 -36.72 -13.15 21.88
CA VAL A 11 -35.47 -12.65 21.27
C VAL A 11 -35.08 -11.25 21.76
N LEU A 12 -35.87 -10.64 22.64
CA LEU A 12 -35.68 -9.26 23.11
C LEU A 12 -34.30 -9.04 23.76
N SER A 13 -33.74 -10.07 24.41
CA SER A 13 -32.40 -10.03 25.01
C SER A 13 -31.29 -9.84 23.97
N THR A 14 -31.52 -10.27 22.73
CA THR A 14 -30.59 -10.15 21.60
C THR A 14 -30.71 -8.83 20.85
N ILE A 15 -31.76 -8.05 21.11
CA ILE A 15 -31.95 -6.74 20.47
C ILE A 15 -31.17 -5.70 21.27
N ARG A 16 -30.11 -5.18 20.65
CA ARG A 16 -29.27 -4.10 21.19
C ARG A 16 -29.66 -2.77 20.56
N VAL A 17 -29.48 -1.69 21.31
CA VAL A 17 -29.59 -0.31 20.81
C VAL A 17 -28.17 0.18 20.52
N PRO A 18 -27.87 0.68 19.31
CA PRO A 18 -26.55 1.24 18.99
C PRO A 18 -26.16 2.35 19.95
N LYS A 19 -24.89 2.34 20.39
CA LYS A 19 -24.28 3.39 21.20
C LYS A 19 -23.27 4.21 20.39
N PRO A 20 -22.90 5.42 20.83
CA PRO A 20 -21.78 6.15 20.23
C PRO A 20 -20.51 5.28 20.20
N GLY A 21 -19.96 5.06 19.00
CA GLY A 21 -18.80 4.18 18.77
C GLY A 21 -19.12 2.77 18.26
N ASP A 22 -20.39 2.34 18.28
CA ASP A 22 -20.80 1.10 17.61
C ASP A 22 -20.77 1.28 16.09
N ARG A 23 -20.23 0.30 15.36
CA ARG A 23 -20.16 0.32 13.89
C ARG A 23 -21.42 -0.30 13.30
N VAL A 24 -22.23 0.52 12.61
CA VAL A 24 -23.49 0.08 11.99
C VAL A 24 -23.33 -0.05 10.48
N HIS A 25 -23.40 -1.29 9.97
CA HIS A 25 -23.25 -1.62 8.56
C HIS A 25 -24.62 -1.69 7.87
N LYS A 26 -25.21 -0.53 7.56
CA LYS A 26 -26.54 -0.40 6.95
C LYS A 26 -26.58 -0.08 5.46
N ASP A 27 -25.43 0.11 4.82
CA ASP A 27 -25.38 0.47 3.38
C ASP A 27 -24.90 -0.66 2.48
N GLU A 28 -24.19 -1.65 3.03
CA GLU A 28 -23.58 -2.71 2.24
C GLU A 28 -23.51 -4.00 3.06
N CYS A 29 -23.73 -5.13 2.38
CA CYS A 29 -23.64 -6.45 2.97
C CYS A 29 -22.20 -6.80 3.35
N ALA A 30 -22.00 -7.47 4.49
CA ALA A 30 -20.69 -7.96 4.91
C ALA A 30 -20.07 -8.99 3.94
N LEU A 31 -20.90 -9.75 3.22
CA LEU A 31 -20.52 -10.91 2.39
C LEU A 31 -20.65 -10.68 0.88
N SER A 32 -21.38 -9.64 0.44
CA SER A 32 -21.48 -9.24 -0.97
C SER A 32 -21.61 -7.73 -1.13
N PHE A 33 -21.73 -7.23 -2.36
CA PHE A 33 -22.00 -5.82 -2.64
C PHE A 33 -23.50 -5.50 -2.71
N ALA A 34 -24.35 -6.32 -2.08
CA ALA A 34 -25.77 -6.00 -1.94
C ALA A 34 -25.93 -4.78 -1.02
N SER A 35 -26.75 -3.82 -1.44
CA SER A 35 -27.11 -2.60 -0.73
C SER A 35 -28.62 -2.56 -0.46
N PRO A 36 -29.15 -1.60 0.30
CA PRO A 36 -30.59 -1.41 0.42
C PRO A 36 -31.33 -1.18 -0.91
N GLU A 37 -30.62 -0.74 -1.95
CA GLU A 37 -31.14 -0.53 -3.31
C GLU A 37 -31.18 -1.84 -4.14
N SER A 38 -30.52 -2.89 -3.66
CA SER A 38 -30.49 -4.18 -4.34
C SER A 38 -31.81 -4.93 -4.19
N GLU A 39 -32.10 -5.80 -5.15
CA GLU A 39 -33.27 -6.68 -5.09
C GLU A 39 -33.26 -7.53 -3.81
N GLY A 40 -34.32 -7.41 -2.99
CA GLY A 40 -34.43 -8.07 -1.69
C GLY A 40 -33.88 -7.28 -0.50
N GLY A 41 -33.29 -6.10 -0.72
CA GLY A 41 -32.85 -5.17 0.34
C GLY A 41 -31.71 -5.69 1.23
N LEU A 42 -31.51 -5.00 2.35
CA LEU A 42 -30.45 -5.30 3.31
C LEU A 42 -31.02 -5.59 4.70
N TYR A 43 -30.55 -6.68 5.33
CA TYR A 43 -30.96 -7.12 6.67
C TYR A 43 -29.86 -6.80 7.68
N VAL A 44 -30.08 -5.78 8.51
CA VAL A 44 -29.15 -5.38 9.57
C VAL A 44 -29.45 -6.16 10.85
N CYS A 45 -28.47 -6.93 11.33
CA CYS A 45 -28.57 -7.66 12.58
C CYS A 45 -28.79 -6.70 13.76
N MET A 46 -29.90 -6.84 14.50
CA MET A 46 -30.20 -5.95 15.63
C MET A 46 -29.33 -6.21 16.88
N ASN A 47 -28.41 -7.19 16.82
CA ASN A 47 -27.44 -7.48 17.89
C ASN A 47 -26.03 -6.98 17.56
N SER A 48 -25.50 -7.36 16.40
CA SER A 48 -24.13 -7.04 15.96
C SER A 48 -24.04 -5.83 15.02
N PHE A 49 -25.18 -5.33 14.54
CA PHE A 49 -25.28 -4.21 13.58
C PHE A 49 -24.60 -4.47 12.23
N LEU A 50 -24.35 -5.74 11.90
CA LEU A 50 -23.85 -6.18 10.61
C LEU A 50 -24.98 -6.31 9.58
N GLY A 51 -24.75 -5.85 8.36
CA GLY A 51 -25.70 -5.95 7.24
C GLY A 51 -25.50 -7.22 6.41
N PHE A 52 -26.60 -7.89 6.07
CA PHE A 52 -26.61 -9.09 5.23
C PHE A 52 -27.63 -8.95 4.10
N GLY A 53 -27.24 -9.29 2.87
CA GLY A 53 -28.18 -9.36 1.76
C GLY A 53 -29.18 -10.52 1.95
N SER A 54 -30.30 -10.46 1.23
CA SER A 54 -31.37 -11.45 1.26
C SER A 54 -30.91 -12.91 1.15
N GLN A 55 -29.86 -13.17 0.35
CA GLN A 55 -29.26 -14.49 0.12
C GLN A 55 -28.35 -14.99 1.25
N TYR A 56 -27.85 -14.10 2.12
CA TYR A 56 -26.88 -14.44 3.16
C TYR A 56 -27.44 -14.36 4.59
N VAL A 57 -28.58 -13.71 4.79
CA VAL A 57 -29.18 -13.55 6.12
C VAL A 57 -29.51 -14.90 6.78
N GLU A 58 -29.96 -15.89 5.99
CA GLU A 58 -30.26 -17.24 6.48
C GLU A 58 -29.00 -17.97 6.97
N ARG A 59 -27.87 -17.81 6.25
CA ARG A 59 -26.59 -18.39 6.69
C ARG A 59 -26.14 -17.77 8.01
N HIS A 60 -26.26 -16.45 8.15
CA HIS A 60 -25.91 -15.78 9.41
C HIS A 60 -26.84 -16.21 10.56
N HIS A 61 -28.15 -16.36 10.33
CA HIS A 61 -29.10 -16.91 11.30
C HIS A 61 -28.70 -18.33 11.74
N ALA A 62 -28.43 -19.22 10.79
CA ALA A 62 -28.04 -20.61 11.09
C ALA A 62 -26.75 -20.71 11.92
N ARG A 63 -25.79 -19.81 11.69
CA ARG A 63 -24.50 -19.80 12.38
C ARG A 63 -24.55 -19.17 13.77
N THR A 64 -25.28 -18.07 13.93
CA THR A 64 -25.27 -17.28 15.17
C THR A 64 -26.49 -17.50 16.06
N GLY A 65 -27.55 -18.11 15.52
CA GLY A 65 -28.85 -18.21 16.17
C GLY A 65 -29.63 -16.89 16.23
N GLN A 66 -29.10 -15.79 15.67
CA GLN A 66 -29.77 -14.48 15.68
C GLN A 66 -31.06 -14.54 14.86
N ARG A 67 -32.17 -14.02 15.40
CA ARG A 67 -33.49 -14.08 14.73
C ARG A 67 -34.03 -12.72 14.28
N ALA A 68 -33.70 -11.65 15.00
CA ALA A 68 -34.24 -10.31 14.74
C ALA A 68 -33.30 -9.46 13.88
N TYR A 69 -33.83 -8.96 12.76
CA TYR A 69 -33.12 -8.12 11.80
C TYR A 69 -33.97 -6.91 11.40
N LEU A 70 -33.32 -5.79 11.16
CA LEU A 70 -33.92 -4.62 10.52
C LEU A 70 -33.73 -4.72 9.01
N HIS A 71 -34.80 -4.90 8.27
CA HIS A 71 -34.81 -4.94 6.81
C HIS A 71 -35.00 -3.54 6.25
N ILE A 72 -34.06 -3.10 5.41
CA ILE A 72 -34.01 -1.78 4.79
C ILE A 72 -34.05 -1.96 3.28
N THR A 73 -35.03 -1.32 2.63
CA THR A 73 -35.15 -1.25 1.18
C THR A 73 -35.22 0.21 0.73
N ARG A 74 -34.40 0.58 -0.27
CA ARG A 74 -34.36 1.92 -0.86
C ARG A 74 -34.84 1.85 -2.30
N THR A 75 -35.85 2.64 -2.63
CA THR A 75 -36.33 2.81 -4.01
C THR A 75 -36.20 4.27 -4.42
N ARG A 76 -35.60 4.51 -5.60
CA ARG A 76 -35.44 5.87 -6.14
C ARG A 76 -36.81 6.41 -6.59
N LYS A 77 -37.22 7.59 -6.11
CA LYS A 77 -38.44 8.25 -6.63
C LYS A 77 -38.17 8.81 -8.02
N ALA A 78 -39.07 8.53 -8.97
CA ALA A 78 -39.10 9.24 -10.24
C ALA A 78 -39.42 10.72 -9.97
N LYS A 79 -38.62 11.64 -10.52
CA LYS A 79 -38.98 13.06 -10.58
C LYS A 79 -40.31 13.14 -11.33
N LYS A 80 -41.40 13.53 -10.67
CA LYS A 80 -42.57 14.06 -11.39
C LYS A 80 -42.11 15.37 -12.01
N GLU A 81 -42.13 15.46 -13.34
CA GLU A 81 -42.04 16.75 -14.00
C GLU A 81 -43.26 17.57 -13.55
N ASP A 82 -43.02 18.58 -12.71
CA ASP A 82 -44.03 19.59 -12.42
C ASP A 82 -44.22 20.42 -13.69
N ASP A 83 -45.29 20.09 -14.43
CA ASP A 83 -45.73 20.72 -15.68
C ASP A 83 -46.20 22.19 -15.52
N ASN A 84 -45.71 22.92 -14.51
CA ASN A 84 -46.25 24.21 -14.09
C ASN A 84 -45.21 25.31 -13.80
N ASN A 85 -44.02 25.26 -14.41
CA ASN A 85 -43.10 26.39 -14.36
C ASN A 85 -42.64 26.87 -15.75
N SER A 86 -43.62 27.17 -16.60
CA SER A 86 -43.40 28.11 -17.70
C SER A 86 -43.49 29.54 -17.15
N GLY A 87 -42.33 30.19 -16.99
CA GLY A 87 -42.24 31.65 -16.93
C GLY A 87 -42.01 32.29 -15.55
N SER A 88 -40.77 32.27 -15.07
CA SER A 88 -40.14 33.47 -14.47
C SER A 88 -38.63 33.24 -14.32
N GLY A 89 -37.83 34.12 -14.94
CA GLY A 89 -36.38 34.07 -14.90
C GLY A 89 -35.83 34.52 -13.55
N HIS A 90 -35.69 33.59 -12.60
CA HIS A 90 -34.83 33.76 -11.43
C HIS A 90 -33.57 32.89 -11.57
N PRO A 91 -32.36 33.41 -11.26
CA PRO A 91 -31.12 32.66 -11.35
C PRO A 91 -31.05 31.57 -10.27
N PRO A 92 -30.23 30.51 -10.46
CA PRO A 92 -30.20 29.35 -9.57
C PRO A 92 -29.77 29.71 -8.14
N LYS A 93 -30.31 28.98 -7.18
CA LYS A 93 -30.02 29.08 -5.74
C LYS A 93 -28.52 28.92 -5.45
N LYS A 94 -28.05 29.65 -4.42
CA LYS A 94 -26.72 29.73 -3.80
C LYS A 94 -25.60 28.88 -4.43
N LYS A 95 -24.53 29.53 -4.91
CA LYS A 95 -23.28 28.88 -5.31
C LYS A 95 -22.64 28.18 -4.10
N PRO A 96 -22.12 26.96 -4.26
CA PRO A 96 -21.45 26.23 -3.19
C PRO A 96 -20.14 26.90 -2.80
N THR A 97 -19.91 26.92 -1.49
CA THR A 97 -18.83 27.63 -0.77
C THR A 97 -17.72 26.67 -0.30
N ARG A 98 -17.98 25.36 -0.38
CA ARG A 98 -17.09 24.24 -0.01
C ARG A 98 -17.19 23.12 -1.06
N LEU A 99 -16.06 22.50 -1.38
CA LEU A 99 -15.98 21.25 -2.16
C LEU A 99 -16.36 20.07 -1.27
N ALA A 100 -17.61 20.01 -0.85
CA ALA A 100 -18.14 18.91 -0.06
C ALA A 100 -19.61 18.71 -0.40
N ILE A 101 -20.04 17.46 -0.49
CA ILE A 101 -21.43 17.10 -0.79
C ILE A 101 -22.20 16.96 0.52
N GLY A 102 -23.30 17.71 0.69
CA GLY A 102 -24.26 17.51 1.79
C GLY A 102 -23.92 18.16 3.14
N ILE A 103 -22.94 19.08 3.20
CA ILE A 103 -22.66 19.91 4.39
C ILE A 103 -23.11 21.36 4.18
N GLU A 104 -23.33 22.10 5.26
CA GLU A 104 -23.69 23.52 5.20
C GLU A 104 -22.59 24.30 4.47
N GLY A 105 -22.93 24.87 3.31
CA GLY A 105 -22.00 25.54 2.39
C GLY A 105 -21.39 24.66 1.28
N GLY A 106 -21.70 23.37 1.20
CA GLY A 106 -21.21 22.45 0.16
C GLY A 106 -21.96 22.51 -1.19
N PHE A 107 -21.56 21.65 -2.15
CA PHE A 107 -22.36 21.36 -3.34
C PHE A 107 -23.69 20.71 -2.90
N ASP A 108 -24.80 21.39 -3.19
CA ASP A 108 -26.12 20.78 -3.16
C ASP A 108 -26.14 19.69 -4.23
N VAL A 109 -25.93 18.43 -3.81
CA VAL A 109 -26.32 17.31 -4.65
C VAL A 109 -27.83 17.41 -4.77
N GLU A 110 -28.34 17.36 -6.01
CA GLU A 110 -29.73 16.99 -6.21
C GLU A 110 -29.91 15.64 -5.52
N LEU A 111 -30.32 15.66 -4.25
CA LEU A 111 -30.57 14.47 -3.47
C LEU A 111 -31.63 13.72 -4.25
N GLU A 112 -31.21 12.64 -4.91
CA GLU A 112 -32.13 11.68 -5.46
C GLU A 112 -33.05 11.29 -4.30
N GLN A 113 -34.32 11.63 -4.41
CA GLN A 113 -35.25 11.40 -3.32
C GLN A 113 -35.48 9.89 -3.25
N TYR A 114 -34.80 9.23 -2.32
CA TYR A 114 -35.06 7.83 -2.02
C TYR A 114 -36.29 7.74 -1.12
N GLU A 115 -37.15 6.78 -1.42
CA GLU A 115 -38.12 6.26 -0.47
C GLU A 115 -37.47 5.08 0.25
N GLU A 116 -37.32 5.20 1.56
CA GLU A 116 -36.81 4.13 2.40
C GLU A 116 -37.98 3.43 3.09
N ASP A 117 -38.14 2.14 2.85
CA ASP A 117 -39.05 1.28 3.60
C ASP A 117 -38.22 0.44 4.59
N VAL A 118 -38.62 0.47 5.87
CA VAL A 118 -37.87 -0.11 6.99
C VAL A 118 -38.81 -0.97 7.84
N LYS A 119 -38.48 -2.24 7.97
CA LYS A 119 -39.31 -3.24 8.66
C LYS A 119 -38.47 -4.13 9.57
N VAL A 120 -39.05 -4.65 10.64
CA VAL A 120 -38.38 -5.69 11.45
C VAL A 120 -38.79 -7.05 10.92
N VAL A 121 -37.81 -7.91 10.64
CA VAL A 121 -38.03 -9.26 10.12
C VAL A 121 -37.48 -10.30 11.09
N LEU A 122 -38.29 -11.32 11.36
CA LEU A 122 -37.96 -12.44 12.24
C LEU A 122 -37.70 -13.72 11.43
N LEU A 123 -36.52 -14.32 11.59
CA LEU A 123 -36.15 -15.62 11.02
C LEU A 123 -36.43 -16.79 11.99
N PRO A 124 -36.65 -18.02 11.47
CA PRO A 124 -36.54 -18.44 10.06
C PRO A 124 -37.78 -18.18 9.19
N GLU A 125 -38.95 -17.89 9.75
CA GLU A 125 -40.22 -17.77 9.01
C GLU A 125 -40.34 -16.50 8.15
N ARG A 126 -39.34 -15.61 8.17
CA ARG A 126 -39.33 -14.28 7.53
C ARG A 126 -40.58 -13.46 7.86
N GLN A 127 -41.02 -13.54 9.11
CA GLN A 127 -42.20 -12.84 9.57
C GLN A 127 -41.91 -11.35 9.74
N GLU A 128 -42.64 -10.52 9.01
CA GLU A 128 -42.54 -9.06 9.08
C GLU A 128 -43.34 -8.54 10.29
N VAL A 129 -42.74 -7.61 11.03
CA VAL A 129 -43.37 -6.89 12.13
C VAL A 129 -43.56 -5.46 11.69
N THR A 130 -44.82 -5.05 11.52
CA THR A 130 -45.18 -3.69 11.13
C THR A 130 -45.20 -2.74 12.34
N SER A 131 -45.23 -1.43 12.07
CA SER A 131 -45.42 -0.42 13.11
C SER A 131 -46.77 -0.57 13.84
N GLU A 132 -47.80 -1.05 13.16
CA GLU A 132 -49.11 -1.37 13.73
C GLU A 132 -49.03 -2.57 14.69
N ASP A 133 -48.26 -3.60 14.34
CA ASP A 133 -48.04 -4.76 15.20
C ASP A 133 -47.32 -4.36 16.50
N LEU A 134 -46.28 -3.52 16.42
CA LEU A 134 -45.55 -3.00 17.58
C LEU A 134 -46.44 -2.17 18.52
N ALA A 135 -47.42 -1.45 17.97
CA ALA A 135 -48.38 -0.65 18.75
C ALA A 135 -49.31 -1.50 19.63
N THR A 136 -49.46 -2.80 19.33
CA THR A 136 -50.26 -3.73 20.13
C THR A 136 -49.46 -4.50 21.19
N MET A 137 -48.13 -4.38 21.18
CA MET A 137 -47.22 -5.12 22.06
C MET A 137 -46.97 -4.43 23.41
N PRO A 138 -46.49 -5.14 24.45
CA PRO A 138 -46.12 -4.55 25.73
C PRO A 138 -45.10 -3.42 25.59
N ASP A 139 -45.23 -2.38 26.41
CA ASP A 139 -44.44 -1.14 26.32
C ASP A 139 -42.93 -1.41 26.33
N VAL A 140 -42.46 -2.37 27.14
CA VAL A 140 -41.04 -2.75 27.24
C VAL A 140 -40.48 -3.27 25.91
N VAL A 141 -41.28 -4.02 25.14
CA VAL A 141 -40.87 -4.55 23.82
C VAL A 141 -40.89 -3.42 22.81
N ARG A 142 -41.99 -2.67 22.79
CA ARG A 142 -42.20 -1.57 21.85
C ARG A 142 -41.09 -0.53 21.97
N GLU A 143 -40.79 -0.09 23.19
CA GLU A 143 -39.76 0.91 23.45
C GLU A 143 -38.38 0.43 23.01
N ARG A 144 -37.99 -0.79 23.39
CA ARG A 144 -36.66 -1.33 23.06
C ARG A 144 -36.47 -1.55 21.56
N VAL A 145 -37.47 -2.07 20.86
CA VAL A 145 -37.42 -2.31 19.41
C VAL A 145 -37.41 -0.97 18.67
N SER A 146 -38.29 -0.04 19.02
CA SER A 146 -38.33 1.30 18.41
C SER A 146 -37.04 2.09 18.64
N LEU A 147 -36.45 2.02 19.83
CA LEU A 147 -35.15 2.64 20.12
C LEU A 147 -34.02 2.02 19.32
N SER A 148 -34.01 0.69 19.14
CA SER A 148 -33.01 0.00 18.31
C SER A 148 -33.17 0.39 16.83
N MET A 149 -34.40 0.40 16.30
CA MET A 149 -34.69 0.85 14.94
C MET A 149 -34.24 2.30 14.71
N ALA A 150 -34.66 3.21 15.57
CA ALA A 150 -34.28 4.63 15.49
C ALA A 150 -32.75 4.80 15.63
N GLY A 151 -32.11 4.05 16.52
CA GLY A 151 -30.67 4.08 16.71
C GLY A 151 -29.90 3.58 15.48
N ILE A 152 -30.34 2.51 14.83
CA ILE A 152 -29.72 2.00 13.60
C ILE A 152 -29.90 3.00 12.44
N MET A 153 -31.09 3.59 12.31
CA MET A 153 -31.38 4.57 11.27
C MET A 153 -30.67 5.91 11.50
N ALA A 154 -30.49 6.33 12.75
CA ALA A 154 -29.81 7.58 13.10
C ALA A 154 -28.28 7.47 13.18
N ALA A 155 -27.74 6.27 13.45
CA ALA A 155 -26.29 6.07 13.50
C ALA A 155 -25.64 6.43 12.17
N ASP A 156 -24.53 7.17 12.20
CA ASP A 156 -23.70 7.35 11.02
C ASP A 156 -23.29 5.98 10.51
N SER A 157 -23.62 5.70 9.25
CA SER A 157 -23.23 4.42 8.69
C SER A 157 -21.71 4.39 8.50
N VAL A 158 -21.12 3.19 8.54
CA VAL A 158 -19.69 3.03 8.28
C VAL A 158 -19.32 3.59 6.89
N SER A 159 -20.18 3.44 5.89
CA SER A 159 -19.94 4.00 4.56
C SER A 159 -20.01 5.52 4.53
N HIS A 160 -20.94 6.14 5.28
CA HIS A 160 -21.04 7.59 5.41
C HIS A 160 -19.83 8.16 6.17
N ALA A 161 -19.43 7.55 7.29
CA ALA A 161 -18.23 7.95 8.02
C ALA A 161 -16.95 7.82 7.16
N LEU A 162 -16.80 6.73 6.41
CA LEU A 162 -15.71 6.56 5.46
C LEU A 162 -15.79 7.56 4.29
N GLN A 163 -17.00 7.91 3.83
CA GLN A 163 -17.18 8.90 2.78
C GLN A 163 -16.86 10.31 3.29
N VAL A 164 -17.28 10.70 4.49
CA VAL A 164 -16.87 11.95 5.14
C VAL A 164 -15.34 11.98 5.28
N GLN A 165 -14.71 10.87 5.67
CA GLN A 165 -13.25 10.75 5.68
C GLN A 165 -12.59 10.84 4.28
N GLN A 166 -13.30 10.48 3.20
CA GLN A 166 -12.85 10.70 1.82
C GLN A 166 -12.76 12.19 1.48
N TRP A 167 -13.62 13.01 2.08
CA TRP A 167 -13.56 14.47 1.99
C TRP A 167 -12.59 15.07 3.02
N ASP A 168 -12.30 14.37 4.13
CA ASP A 168 -11.33 14.85 5.13
C ASP A 168 -9.87 14.83 4.64
N GLY A 169 -9.59 14.23 3.48
CA GLY A 169 -8.25 14.23 2.87
C GLY A 169 -7.71 15.62 2.49
N GLU A 170 -8.57 16.64 2.50
CA GLU A 170 -8.26 18.06 2.31
C GLU A 170 -8.66 18.93 3.53
N VAL A 171 -8.80 18.39 4.75
CA VAL A 171 -8.88 19.28 5.93
C VAL A 171 -7.50 19.91 6.13
N ARG A 172 -7.30 21.04 5.44
CA ARG A 172 -6.24 22.00 5.72
C ARG A 172 -6.22 22.21 7.24
N GLN A 173 -5.09 21.92 7.87
CA GLN A 173 -4.97 22.18 9.29
C GLN A 173 -4.91 23.68 9.51
N GLU A 174 -5.44 24.15 10.63
CA GLU A 174 -5.28 25.56 11.01
C GLU A 174 -3.79 25.84 11.23
N SER A 175 -3.29 26.90 10.58
CA SER A 175 -1.87 27.22 10.70
C SER A 175 -1.51 27.58 12.14
N LYS A 176 -0.34 27.11 12.57
CA LYS A 176 0.28 27.55 13.84
C LYS A 176 0.44 29.06 13.94
N HIS A 177 0.50 29.76 12.79
CA HIS A 177 0.73 31.20 12.70
C HIS A 177 -0.56 32.02 12.59
N ALA A 178 -1.72 31.40 12.34
CA ALA A 178 -2.97 32.13 12.07
C ALA A 178 -3.44 32.97 13.27
N ALA A 179 -3.30 32.46 14.50
CA ALA A 179 -3.78 33.17 15.69
C ALA A 179 -2.91 34.38 16.08
N ASP A 180 -1.60 34.28 15.88
CA ASP A 180 -0.58 35.21 16.40
C ASP A 180 0.20 35.94 15.28
N LEU A 181 -0.33 35.94 14.06
CA LEU A 181 0.30 36.58 12.90
C LEU A 181 0.48 38.09 13.14
N LYS A 182 1.72 38.57 13.08
CA LYS A 182 2.03 40.00 13.26
C LYS A 182 1.95 40.71 11.93
N GLN A 183 0.91 41.51 11.72
CA GLN A 183 0.81 42.36 10.53
C GLN A 183 1.52 43.70 10.74
N LEU A 184 2.34 44.10 9.77
CA LEU A 184 3.06 45.37 9.81
C LEU A 184 2.15 46.52 9.35
N ASP A 185 2.12 47.61 10.10
CA ASP A 185 1.46 48.86 9.70
C ASP A 185 2.40 49.68 8.81
N ASN A 186 2.41 49.35 7.52
CA ASN A 186 3.20 50.03 6.49
C ASN A 186 2.36 50.98 5.61
N GLY A 187 1.07 51.15 5.92
CA GLY A 187 0.16 52.04 5.19
C GLY A 187 -0.19 51.57 3.77
N LEU A 188 0.17 50.33 3.41
CA LEU A 188 -0.14 49.75 2.11
C LEU A 188 -1.62 49.34 2.04
N LYS A 189 -2.27 49.75 0.95
CA LYS A 189 -3.63 49.31 0.59
C LYS A 189 -3.58 48.61 -0.76
N ILE A 190 -4.03 47.37 -0.78
CA ILE A 190 -3.94 46.52 -1.96
C ILE A 190 -5.20 46.74 -2.81
N PRO A 191 -5.05 47.09 -4.10
CA PRO A 191 -6.19 47.29 -4.99
C PRO A 191 -6.94 45.96 -5.21
N PRO A 192 -8.22 45.99 -5.59
CA PRO A 192 -9.03 44.77 -5.76
C PRO A 192 -8.75 43.98 -7.04
N THR A 193 -8.02 44.56 -8.01
CA THR A 193 -7.64 43.91 -9.28
C THR A 193 -6.38 44.55 -9.85
N GLY A 194 -5.75 43.90 -10.84
CA GLY A 194 -4.62 44.47 -11.59
C GLY A 194 -3.29 44.32 -10.87
N TRP A 195 -3.15 43.27 -10.06
CA TRP A 195 -1.92 42.96 -9.36
C TRP A 195 -0.81 42.55 -10.32
N ARG A 196 0.42 42.87 -9.94
CA ARG A 196 1.64 42.40 -10.60
C ARG A 196 2.64 42.05 -9.52
N CYS A 197 3.51 41.10 -9.81
CA CYS A 197 4.63 40.82 -8.93
C CYS A 197 5.50 42.08 -8.77
N GLU A 198 5.94 42.38 -7.56
CA GLU A 198 6.78 43.56 -7.29
C GLU A 198 8.22 43.42 -7.83
N VAL A 199 8.66 42.18 -8.08
CA VAL A 199 10.03 41.87 -8.53
C VAL A 199 10.09 41.58 -10.03
N CYS A 200 9.00 41.08 -10.63
CA CYS A 200 8.93 40.78 -12.07
C CYS A 200 7.56 41.15 -12.66
N ASP A 201 7.43 41.13 -13.98
CA ASP A 201 6.21 41.60 -14.65
C ASP A 201 5.06 40.57 -14.71
N LEU A 202 5.11 39.49 -13.94
CA LEU A 202 4.04 38.47 -13.90
C LEU A 202 2.76 39.04 -13.29
N GLN A 203 1.62 38.72 -13.92
CA GLN A 203 0.28 39.17 -13.54
C GLN A 203 -0.62 38.02 -13.05
N GLU A 204 -0.14 36.78 -13.09
CA GLU A 204 -0.87 35.56 -12.72
C GLU A 204 -0.09 34.76 -11.68
N ASN A 205 -0.79 33.92 -10.90
CA ASN A 205 -0.19 33.10 -9.82
C ASN A 205 0.55 33.95 -8.78
N LEU A 206 -0.14 34.99 -8.30
CA LEU A 206 0.39 35.97 -7.35
C LEU A 206 -0.03 35.63 -5.92
N TRP A 207 0.92 35.74 -5.01
CA TRP A 207 0.77 35.46 -3.60
C TRP A 207 1.06 36.74 -2.82
N MET A 208 0.11 37.14 -1.98
CA MET A 208 0.25 38.28 -1.08
C MET A 208 0.65 37.77 0.30
N ASN A 209 1.79 38.24 0.80
CA ASN A 209 2.21 37.90 2.15
C ASN A 209 1.30 38.60 3.18
N LEU A 210 0.76 37.84 4.14
CA LEU A 210 -0.21 38.36 5.12
C LEU A 210 0.46 39.20 6.24
N THR A 211 1.79 39.22 6.32
CA THR A 211 2.55 40.00 7.32
C THR A 211 2.83 41.41 6.83
N ASP A 212 3.34 41.57 5.61
CA ASP A 212 3.79 42.87 5.08
C ASP A 212 3.04 43.34 3.82
N GLY A 213 2.12 42.53 3.28
CA GLY A 213 1.28 42.90 2.16
C GLY A 213 1.99 42.91 0.81
N LYS A 214 3.23 42.42 0.71
CA LYS A 214 3.94 42.34 -0.57
C LYS A 214 3.30 41.33 -1.50
N VAL A 215 3.22 41.69 -2.79
CA VAL A 215 2.66 40.83 -3.84
C VAL A 215 3.75 40.24 -4.72
N LEU A 216 3.89 38.92 -4.68
CA LEU A 216 5.01 38.19 -5.28
C LEU A 216 4.52 36.97 -6.06
N CYS A 217 5.20 36.61 -7.14
CA CYS A 217 4.81 35.42 -7.91
C CYS A 217 5.18 34.12 -7.19
N GLY A 218 4.37 33.09 -7.44
CA GLY A 218 4.48 31.77 -6.83
C GLY A 218 5.71 30.97 -7.26
N ARG A 219 5.71 29.68 -6.93
CA ARG A 219 6.82 28.79 -7.24
C ARG A 219 6.95 28.57 -8.75
N ARG A 220 8.19 28.41 -9.22
CA ARG A 220 8.52 28.01 -10.59
C ARG A 220 8.32 26.51 -10.72
N TYR A 221 7.50 26.07 -11.66
CA TYR A 221 7.37 24.65 -11.98
C TYR A 221 8.50 24.21 -12.91
N PHE A 222 8.78 22.91 -12.87
CA PHE A 222 9.88 22.28 -13.59
C PHE A 222 9.71 22.29 -15.11
N ASP A 223 8.50 22.57 -15.62
CA ASP A 223 8.16 22.69 -17.04
C ASP A 223 8.34 24.13 -17.58
N GLY A 224 8.89 25.03 -16.77
CA GLY A 224 9.08 26.44 -17.11
C GLY A 224 7.84 27.31 -16.88
N THR A 225 6.69 26.71 -16.54
CA THR A 225 5.46 27.45 -16.20
C THR A 225 5.38 27.77 -14.71
N GLY A 226 4.40 28.58 -14.29
CA GLY A 226 4.26 29.01 -12.89
C GLY A 226 4.84 30.39 -12.61
N GLY A 227 5.35 30.60 -11.38
CA GLY A 227 5.99 31.85 -10.96
C GLY A 227 7.52 31.79 -10.99
N ASN A 228 8.19 32.79 -10.42
CA ASN A 228 9.67 32.91 -10.38
C ASN A 228 10.25 32.72 -8.97
N ASN A 229 9.54 32.00 -8.08
CA ASN A 229 9.94 31.76 -6.69
C ASN A 229 10.04 33.01 -5.80
N HIS A 230 9.60 34.20 -6.24
CA HIS A 230 9.78 35.43 -5.46
C HIS A 230 9.06 35.40 -4.11
N ALA A 231 7.89 34.76 -4.01
CA ALA A 231 7.20 34.62 -2.74
C ALA A 231 7.95 33.73 -1.73
N LEU A 232 8.60 32.66 -2.21
CA LEU A 232 9.44 31.77 -1.40
C LEU A 232 10.74 32.47 -0.97
N LEU A 233 11.39 33.19 -1.88
CA LEU A 233 12.61 33.96 -1.58
C LEU A 233 12.34 35.03 -0.52
N HIS A 234 11.20 35.72 -0.63
CA HIS A 234 10.78 36.70 0.38
C HIS A 234 10.54 36.07 1.75
N PHE A 235 9.96 34.87 1.83
CA PHE A 235 9.88 34.13 3.08
C PHE A 235 11.27 33.79 3.64
N GLN A 236 12.21 33.32 2.80
CA GLN A 236 13.57 33.00 3.25
C GLN A 236 14.33 34.22 3.81
N GLU A 237 14.08 35.40 3.27
CA GLU A 237 14.70 36.65 3.72
C GLU A 237 14.05 37.23 4.98
N THR A 238 12.73 37.10 5.13
CA THR A 238 11.96 37.79 6.19
C THR A 238 11.46 36.90 7.32
N GLY A 239 11.30 35.61 7.06
CA GLY A 239 10.64 34.65 7.94
C GLY A 239 9.12 34.81 8.03
N TYR A 240 8.48 35.54 7.12
CA TYR A 240 7.03 35.80 7.17
C TYR A 240 6.20 34.62 6.63
N PRO A 241 5.49 33.87 7.49
CA PRO A 241 5.14 32.48 7.19
C PRO A 241 3.93 32.32 6.27
N LEU A 242 2.95 33.23 6.30
CA LEU A 242 1.66 33.05 5.62
C LEU A 242 1.53 33.94 4.39
N ALA A 243 1.08 33.34 3.28
CA ALA A 243 0.69 34.06 2.08
C ALA A 243 -0.64 33.55 1.51
N VAL A 244 -1.45 34.47 1.01
CA VAL A 244 -2.73 34.18 0.37
C VAL A 244 -2.62 34.34 -1.14
N LYS A 245 -3.22 33.43 -1.91
CA LYS A 245 -3.21 33.51 -3.38
C LYS A 245 -4.24 34.52 -3.86
N LEU A 246 -3.75 35.60 -4.46
CA LEU A 246 -4.61 36.63 -5.07
C LEU A 246 -5.38 36.02 -6.24
N GLY A 247 -6.68 36.33 -6.32
CA GLY A 247 -7.60 35.75 -7.32
C GLY A 247 -8.36 34.50 -6.86
N THR A 248 -8.00 33.90 -5.72
CA THR A 248 -8.77 32.81 -5.08
C THR A 248 -9.68 33.28 -3.93
N ILE A 249 -9.62 34.58 -3.59
CA ILE A 249 -10.35 35.18 -2.48
C ILE A 249 -11.85 35.27 -2.84
N THR A 250 -12.70 34.68 -2.01
CA THR A 250 -14.16 34.76 -2.09
C THR A 250 -14.75 35.12 -0.72
N PRO A 251 -16.06 35.39 -0.63
CA PRO A 251 -16.74 35.57 0.66
C PRO A 251 -16.62 34.36 1.61
N ASP A 252 -16.28 33.19 1.05
CA ASP A 252 -16.28 31.91 1.75
C ASP A 252 -14.89 31.44 2.19
N GLY A 253 -13.83 32.06 1.66
CA GLY A 253 -12.45 31.69 1.97
C GLY A 253 -11.45 32.09 0.87
N ALA A 254 -10.19 31.69 1.05
CA ALA A 254 -9.14 31.80 0.04
C ALA A 254 -8.10 30.69 0.19
N ASP A 255 -7.25 30.51 -0.81
CA ASP A 255 -6.09 29.62 -0.72
C ASP A 255 -4.96 30.30 0.06
N VAL A 256 -4.66 29.77 1.25
CA VAL A 256 -3.57 30.23 2.13
C VAL A 256 -2.49 29.16 2.20
N TYR A 257 -1.24 29.57 1.97
CA TYR A 257 -0.06 28.72 2.06
C TYR A 257 0.79 29.14 3.25
N SER A 258 1.27 28.16 4.00
CA SER A 258 2.26 28.36 5.05
C SER A 258 3.62 27.90 4.55
N TYR A 259 4.56 28.83 4.41
CA TYR A 259 5.94 28.52 4.02
C TYR A 259 6.74 27.85 5.14
N ASP A 260 6.34 28.03 6.40
CA ASP A 260 6.96 27.37 7.55
C ASP A 260 6.49 25.92 7.71
N GLU A 261 5.22 25.64 7.39
CA GLU A 261 4.63 24.30 7.46
C GLU A 261 4.74 23.53 6.14
N ASP A 262 5.17 24.21 5.08
CA ASP A 262 5.26 23.75 3.69
C ASP A 262 3.97 23.07 3.18
N ASP A 263 2.81 23.61 3.57
CA ASP A 263 1.49 23.04 3.28
C ASP A 263 0.42 24.12 3.11
N MET A 264 -0.72 23.75 2.52
CA MET A 264 -1.93 24.56 2.45
C MET A 264 -2.65 24.53 3.80
N VAL A 265 -2.92 25.72 4.35
CA VAL A 265 -3.42 25.87 5.73
C VAL A 265 -4.75 26.63 5.77
N LEU A 266 -5.47 26.48 6.88
CA LEU A 266 -6.58 27.39 7.21
C LEU A 266 -6.06 28.54 8.05
N ASP A 267 -6.59 29.73 7.76
CA ASP A 267 -6.42 30.92 8.58
C ASP A 267 -7.79 31.34 9.10
N SER A 268 -8.06 31.07 10.39
CA SER A 268 -9.34 31.41 11.04
C SER A 268 -9.59 32.92 11.13
N LYS A 269 -8.54 33.74 11.00
CA LYS A 269 -8.59 35.21 11.03
C LYS A 269 -8.37 35.85 9.67
N LEU A 270 -8.48 35.08 8.58
CA LEU A 270 -8.21 35.56 7.23
C LEU A 270 -8.97 36.86 6.88
N ALA A 271 -10.23 36.98 7.30
CA ALA A 271 -11.01 38.20 7.07
C ALA A 271 -10.42 39.44 7.77
N GLU A 272 -9.91 39.27 9.00
CA GLU A 272 -9.22 40.34 9.74
C GLU A 272 -7.89 40.67 9.06
N HIS A 273 -7.12 39.64 8.68
CA HIS A 273 -5.83 39.82 8.02
C HIS A 273 -5.93 40.51 6.66
N LEU A 274 -6.96 40.20 5.87
CA LEU A 274 -7.22 40.85 4.59
C LEU A 274 -7.75 42.29 4.76
N SER A 275 -8.59 42.52 5.78
CA SER A 275 -9.11 43.86 6.10
C SER A 275 -7.99 44.85 6.45
N HIS A 276 -6.91 44.40 7.09
CA HIS A 276 -5.72 45.21 7.37
C HIS A 276 -5.18 45.90 6.11
N PHE A 277 -5.05 45.14 5.02
CA PHE A 277 -4.60 45.62 3.71
C PHE A 277 -5.71 46.26 2.85
N GLY A 278 -6.92 46.40 3.40
CA GLY A 278 -8.07 47.04 2.73
C GLY A 278 -8.81 46.14 1.74
N ILE A 279 -8.68 44.82 1.87
CA ILE A 279 -9.42 43.84 1.06
C ILE A 279 -10.66 43.40 1.84
N ASP A 280 -11.85 43.70 1.31
CA ASP A 280 -13.11 43.19 1.82
C ASP A 280 -13.52 41.92 1.06
N MET A 281 -13.45 40.77 1.74
CA MET A 281 -13.79 39.46 1.20
C MET A 281 -15.22 39.39 0.61
N MET A 282 -16.17 40.16 1.15
CA MET A 282 -17.56 40.17 0.69
C MET A 282 -17.72 40.76 -0.72
N THR A 283 -16.72 41.50 -1.19
CA THR A 283 -16.73 42.19 -2.49
C THR A 283 -15.85 41.51 -3.53
N MET A 284 -15.13 40.46 -3.16
CA MET A 284 -14.22 39.73 -4.06
C MET A 284 -14.94 38.58 -4.75
N GLU A 285 -14.64 38.38 -6.02
CA GLU A 285 -15.10 37.24 -6.81
C GLU A 285 -13.89 36.43 -7.29
N LYS A 286 -14.01 35.09 -7.33
CA LYS A 286 -12.94 34.21 -7.79
C LYS A 286 -12.59 34.50 -9.26
N THR A 287 -11.37 34.96 -9.50
CA THR A 287 -10.84 35.31 -10.84
C THR A 287 -9.73 34.36 -11.31
N GLU A 288 -9.15 33.56 -10.42
CA GLU A 288 -8.13 32.53 -10.73
C GLU A 288 -8.56 31.14 -10.26
N ARG A 289 -7.96 30.10 -10.89
CA ARG A 289 -8.14 28.69 -10.51
C ARG A 289 -7.39 28.38 -9.20
N THR A 290 -7.96 27.50 -8.37
CA THR A 290 -7.26 26.98 -7.18
C THR A 290 -6.04 26.15 -7.59
N MET A 291 -5.13 25.89 -6.66
CA MET A 291 -3.94 25.06 -6.96
C MET A 291 -4.33 23.66 -7.46
N THR A 292 -5.30 23.01 -6.81
CA THR A 292 -5.86 21.72 -7.22
C THR A 292 -6.50 21.79 -8.62
N GLU A 293 -7.22 22.86 -8.94
CA GLU A 293 -7.82 23.06 -10.28
C GLU A 293 -6.76 23.32 -11.36
N LEU A 294 -5.66 24.01 -11.02
CA LEU A 294 -4.51 24.20 -11.90
C LEU A 294 -3.80 22.88 -12.15
N GLU A 295 -3.56 22.07 -11.12
CA GLU A 295 -2.94 20.75 -11.24
C GLU A 295 -3.79 19.79 -12.09
N ILE A 296 -5.11 19.78 -11.89
CA ILE A 296 -6.05 19.01 -12.72
C ILE A 296 -6.04 19.53 -14.17
N ALA A 297 -6.02 20.84 -14.39
CA ALA A 297 -6.01 21.44 -15.72
C ALA A 297 -4.65 21.34 -16.46
N VAL A 298 -3.55 21.19 -15.72
CA VAL A 298 -2.23 20.87 -16.27
C VAL A 298 -2.21 19.41 -16.71
N ASN A 299 -2.75 18.50 -15.89
CA ASN A 299 -2.84 17.07 -16.22
C ASN A 299 -3.85 16.77 -17.34
N GLN A 300 -4.98 17.50 -17.43
CA GLN A 300 -5.96 17.38 -18.52
C GLN A 300 -5.47 17.92 -19.86
N ARG A 301 -4.42 18.76 -19.88
CA ARG A 301 -3.85 19.33 -21.12
C ARG A 301 -2.84 18.42 -21.81
N VAL A 302 -2.53 17.26 -21.23
CA VAL A 302 -1.54 16.32 -21.79
C VAL A 302 -2.27 15.23 -22.60
N GLY A 303 -1.98 15.13 -23.90
CA GLY A 303 -2.50 14.08 -24.79
C GLY A 303 -2.18 12.64 -24.37
N GLU A 304 -1.40 12.44 -23.29
CA GLU A 304 -1.20 11.16 -22.60
C GLU A 304 -2.54 10.56 -22.11
N TRP A 305 -3.49 11.41 -21.68
CA TRP A 305 -4.82 10.94 -21.28
C TRP A 305 -5.62 10.39 -22.44
N GLU A 306 -5.58 11.08 -23.58
CA GLU A 306 -6.30 10.69 -24.77
C GLU A 306 -5.75 9.41 -25.41
N VAL A 307 -4.43 9.23 -25.37
CA VAL A 307 -3.77 8.03 -25.88
C VAL A 307 -4.04 6.83 -24.97
N ILE A 308 -3.88 6.98 -23.64
CA ILE A 308 -3.98 5.84 -22.73
C ILE A 308 -5.42 5.39 -22.49
N GLN A 309 -6.39 6.31 -22.50
CA GLN A 309 -7.82 5.97 -22.41
C GLN A 309 -8.46 5.75 -23.78
N GLU A 310 -7.67 5.89 -24.86
CA GLU A 310 -8.13 5.92 -26.26
C GLU A 310 -9.34 6.84 -26.48
N SER A 311 -9.44 7.95 -25.73
CA SER A 311 -10.64 8.78 -25.65
C SER A 311 -10.94 9.56 -26.94
N GLY A 312 -10.02 9.56 -27.91
CA GLY A 312 -10.27 9.99 -29.29
C GLY A 312 -11.12 9.01 -30.11
N THR A 313 -11.44 7.84 -29.55
CA THR A 313 -12.31 6.82 -30.15
C THR A 313 -13.45 6.46 -29.21
N THR A 314 -14.67 6.30 -29.74
CA THR A 314 -15.81 5.77 -28.97
C THR A 314 -15.62 4.27 -28.76
N LEU A 315 -14.92 3.90 -27.69
CA LEU A 315 -14.72 2.50 -27.33
C LEU A 315 -16.05 1.83 -26.97
N ARG A 316 -16.18 0.54 -27.34
CA ARG A 316 -17.38 -0.25 -27.04
C ARG A 316 -17.40 -0.67 -25.56
N PRO A 317 -18.42 -0.28 -24.77
CA PRO A 317 -18.58 -0.76 -23.39
C PRO A 317 -18.75 -2.27 -23.36
N LEU A 318 -18.19 -2.92 -22.34
CA LEU A 318 -18.26 -4.37 -22.15
C LEU A 318 -18.96 -4.70 -20.83
N PHE A 319 -19.71 -5.79 -20.83
CA PHE A 319 -20.51 -6.27 -19.70
C PHE A 319 -20.40 -7.79 -19.55
N GLY A 320 -20.62 -8.28 -18.33
CA GLY A 320 -20.70 -9.71 -18.03
C GLY A 320 -19.63 -10.21 -17.05
N PRO A 321 -19.49 -11.55 -16.92
CA PRO A 321 -18.53 -12.17 -16.01
C PRO A 321 -17.10 -11.70 -16.25
N GLY A 322 -16.42 -11.25 -15.20
CA GLY A 322 -15.06 -10.72 -15.30
C GLY A 322 -14.96 -9.33 -15.95
N LEU A 323 -16.07 -8.66 -16.26
CA LEU A 323 -16.08 -7.34 -16.89
C LEU A 323 -16.68 -6.27 -15.96
N THR A 324 -16.66 -6.53 -14.65
CA THR A 324 -17.14 -5.60 -13.63
C THR A 324 -16.15 -4.47 -13.37
N GLY A 325 -16.62 -3.22 -13.42
CA GLY A 325 -15.86 -2.02 -13.06
C GLY A 325 -15.92 -1.71 -11.56
N MET A 326 -14.93 -0.99 -11.05
CA MET A 326 -14.83 -0.59 -9.64
C MET A 326 -14.99 0.91 -9.47
N LYS A 327 -15.90 1.34 -8.58
CA LYS A 327 -16.09 2.75 -8.26
C LYS A 327 -14.82 3.32 -7.63
N ASN A 328 -14.38 4.49 -8.11
CA ASN A 328 -13.31 5.24 -7.46
C ASN A 328 -13.80 5.75 -6.10
N LEU A 329 -13.00 5.52 -5.05
CA LEU A 329 -13.31 5.82 -3.66
C LEU A 329 -12.50 7.03 -3.14
N GLY A 330 -12.14 7.96 -4.02
CA GLY A 330 -11.16 9.02 -3.75
C GLY A 330 -9.75 8.47 -3.87
N ASN A 331 -9.14 8.69 -5.04
CA ASN A 331 -7.77 8.26 -5.37
C ASN A 331 -7.51 6.75 -5.29
N SER A 332 -8.52 5.89 -5.44
CA SER A 332 -8.37 4.42 -5.30
C SER A 332 -8.03 3.69 -6.61
N CYS A 333 -7.62 4.41 -7.66
CA CYS A 333 -7.37 3.82 -8.98
C CYS A 333 -6.17 2.85 -9.00
N TYR A 334 -5.18 3.04 -8.11
CA TYR A 334 -4.07 2.09 -7.90
C TYR A 334 -4.58 0.73 -7.41
N LEU A 335 -5.49 0.73 -6.42
CA LEU A 335 -6.12 -0.46 -5.86
C LEU A 335 -6.98 -1.14 -6.92
N ASN A 336 -7.79 -0.36 -7.62
CA ASN A 336 -8.67 -0.88 -8.66
C ASN A 336 -7.85 -1.60 -9.74
N SER A 337 -6.79 -0.96 -10.25
CA SER A 337 -5.95 -1.52 -11.31
C SER A 337 -5.24 -2.81 -10.89
N VAL A 338 -4.65 -2.84 -9.69
CA VAL A 338 -3.98 -4.05 -9.17
C VAL A 338 -4.98 -5.19 -8.97
N MET A 339 -6.13 -4.92 -8.34
CA MET A 339 -7.10 -5.98 -8.04
C MET A 339 -7.79 -6.53 -9.30
N GLN A 340 -8.03 -5.70 -10.33
CA GLN A 340 -8.51 -6.19 -11.62
C GLN A 340 -7.57 -7.23 -12.22
N VAL A 341 -6.26 -6.96 -12.20
CA VAL A 341 -5.25 -7.88 -12.74
C VAL A 341 -5.15 -9.15 -11.90
N LEU A 342 -5.06 -9.03 -10.56
CA LEU A 342 -4.92 -10.21 -9.68
C LEU A 342 -6.06 -11.21 -9.84
N PHE A 343 -7.31 -10.74 -9.96
CA PHE A 343 -8.46 -11.64 -10.15
C PHE A 343 -8.60 -12.21 -11.56
N THR A 344 -7.66 -11.93 -12.47
CA THR A 344 -7.57 -12.66 -13.74
C THR A 344 -6.67 -13.90 -13.66
N ILE A 345 -5.92 -14.04 -12.57
CA ILE A 345 -4.97 -15.13 -12.35
C ILE A 345 -5.71 -16.32 -11.72
N PRO A 346 -5.65 -17.53 -12.32
CA PRO A 346 -6.38 -18.69 -11.86
C PRO A 346 -6.14 -19.04 -10.39
N ASP A 347 -4.93 -18.88 -9.87
CA ASP A 347 -4.59 -19.15 -8.47
C ASP A 347 -5.41 -18.31 -7.49
N PHE A 348 -5.59 -17.03 -7.77
CA PHE A 348 -6.44 -16.14 -6.96
C PHE A 348 -7.92 -16.49 -7.09
N GLN A 349 -8.38 -16.81 -8.31
CA GLN A 349 -9.75 -17.24 -8.56
C GLN A 349 -10.09 -18.53 -7.81
N ASN A 350 -9.21 -19.53 -7.91
CA ASN A 350 -9.38 -20.82 -7.25
C ASN A 350 -9.32 -20.68 -5.73
N LYS A 351 -8.39 -19.87 -5.20
CA LYS A 351 -8.25 -19.67 -3.76
C LYS A 351 -9.47 -18.97 -3.14
N TYR A 352 -9.92 -17.87 -3.74
CA TYR A 352 -10.88 -16.97 -3.09
C TYR A 352 -12.30 -17.03 -3.67
N VAL A 353 -12.46 -17.35 -4.96
CA VAL A 353 -13.77 -17.33 -5.63
C VAL A 353 -14.37 -18.73 -5.73
N ALA A 354 -13.60 -19.72 -6.19
CA ALA A 354 -14.08 -21.10 -6.28
C ALA A 354 -14.39 -21.73 -4.91
N ASN A 355 -13.71 -21.25 -3.85
CA ASN A 355 -13.90 -21.69 -2.47
C ASN A 355 -14.71 -20.71 -1.62
N ILE A 356 -15.48 -19.79 -2.22
CA ILE A 356 -16.17 -18.72 -1.50
C ILE A 356 -17.13 -19.25 -0.43
N ASP A 357 -17.89 -20.31 -0.69
CA ASP A 357 -18.83 -20.87 0.29
C ASP A 357 -18.10 -21.36 1.54
N LYS A 358 -16.98 -22.08 1.36
CA LYS A 358 -16.15 -22.55 2.46
C LYS A 358 -15.58 -21.37 3.28
N ILE A 359 -15.12 -20.32 2.60
CA ILE A 359 -14.60 -19.11 3.26
C ILE A 359 -15.70 -18.44 4.09
N ILE A 360 -16.92 -18.32 3.55
CA ILE A 360 -18.06 -17.72 4.26
C ILE A 360 -18.47 -18.56 5.47
N ASP A 361 -18.42 -19.89 5.36
CA ASP A 361 -18.78 -20.80 6.45
C ASP A 361 -17.75 -20.77 7.59
N GLU A 362 -16.46 -20.62 7.27
CA GLU A 362 -15.35 -20.50 8.23
C GLU A 362 -15.14 -19.07 8.76
N ALA A 363 -15.80 -18.06 8.18
CA ALA A 363 -15.62 -16.65 8.54
C ALA A 363 -15.92 -16.36 10.02
N PRO A 364 -15.23 -15.44 10.70
CA PRO A 364 -15.53 -15.08 12.09
C PRO A 364 -16.90 -14.39 12.26
N SER A 365 -17.28 -14.10 13.50
CA SER A 365 -18.55 -13.44 13.83
C SER A 365 -18.73 -12.06 13.18
N ASP A 366 -17.62 -11.36 12.92
CA ASP A 366 -17.59 -10.12 12.12
C ASP A 366 -16.79 -10.37 10.83
N PRO A 367 -17.46 -10.75 9.72
CA PRO A 367 -16.80 -11.01 8.44
C PRO A 367 -16.27 -9.74 7.76
N THR A 368 -16.61 -8.54 8.23
CA THR A 368 -16.13 -7.28 7.64
C THR A 368 -14.65 -7.03 7.94
N GLN A 369 -14.15 -7.66 9.01
CA GLN A 369 -12.76 -7.57 9.46
C GLN A 369 -11.93 -8.78 9.02
N ASP A 370 -12.52 -9.74 8.31
CA ASP A 370 -11.84 -10.94 7.86
C ASP A 370 -11.25 -10.77 6.46
N PHE A 371 -9.93 -10.99 6.37
CA PHE A 371 -9.20 -10.83 5.11
C PHE A 371 -9.71 -11.77 4.02
N LYS A 372 -9.86 -13.06 4.34
CA LYS A 372 -10.27 -14.07 3.35
C LYS A 372 -11.66 -13.76 2.81
N THR A 373 -12.59 -13.38 3.69
CA THR A 373 -13.96 -13.03 3.31
C THR A 373 -14.01 -11.78 2.42
N GLN A 374 -13.31 -10.70 2.78
CA GLN A 374 -13.35 -9.47 1.98
C GLN A 374 -12.66 -9.63 0.61
N VAL A 375 -11.58 -10.43 0.54
CA VAL A 375 -10.93 -10.78 -0.74
C VAL A 375 -11.87 -11.65 -1.59
N ALA A 376 -12.51 -12.67 -1.01
CA ALA A 376 -13.47 -13.52 -1.69
C ALA A 376 -14.69 -12.74 -2.22
N LYS A 377 -15.25 -11.85 -1.38
CA LYS A 377 -16.32 -10.92 -1.77
C LYS A 377 -15.92 -10.06 -2.97
N LEU A 378 -14.71 -9.49 -2.96
CA LEU A 378 -14.20 -8.68 -4.07
C LEU A 378 -14.07 -9.52 -5.34
N GLY A 379 -13.41 -10.68 -5.26
CA GLY A 379 -13.22 -11.57 -6.40
C GLY A 379 -14.53 -12.05 -7.02
N TYR A 380 -15.49 -12.47 -6.19
CA TYR A 380 -16.82 -12.84 -6.65
C TYR A 380 -17.55 -11.66 -7.31
N GLY A 381 -17.46 -10.46 -6.73
CA GLY A 381 -18.03 -9.24 -7.32
C GLY A 381 -17.46 -8.92 -8.70
N LEU A 382 -16.17 -9.17 -8.91
CA LEU A 382 -15.50 -8.96 -10.19
C LEU A 382 -15.83 -10.03 -11.24
N LEU A 383 -15.96 -11.30 -10.82
CA LEU A 383 -16.05 -12.44 -11.75
C LEU A 383 -17.46 -12.95 -12.01
N SER A 384 -18.42 -12.76 -11.10
CA SER A 384 -19.79 -13.28 -11.24
C SER A 384 -20.57 -12.70 -12.42
N GLY A 385 -20.34 -11.41 -12.73
CA GLY A 385 -21.14 -10.65 -13.70
C GLY A 385 -22.41 -10.02 -13.11
N ASP A 386 -22.74 -10.29 -11.84
CA ASP A 386 -23.95 -9.77 -11.18
C ASP A 386 -23.99 -8.24 -11.14
N TYR A 387 -22.81 -7.62 -11.07
CA TYR A 387 -22.59 -6.18 -10.96
C TYR A 387 -22.11 -5.52 -12.27
N SER A 388 -21.98 -6.31 -13.34
CA SER A 388 -21.58 -5.85 -14.67
C SER A 388 -22.80 -5.82 -15.58
N LYS A 389 -23.75 -4.93 -15.26
CA LYS A 389 -24.99 -4.72 -16.00
C LYS A 389 -25.06 -3.26 -16.50
N PRO A 390 -25.66 -3.01 -17.68
CA PRO A 390 -25.96 -1.65 -18.11
C PRO A 390 -26.84 -0.96 -17.06
N ALA A 391 -26.56 0.33 -16.77
CA ALA A 391 -27.46 1.10 -15.93
C ALA A 391 -28.85 1.18 -16.61
N LEU A 392 -29.91 0.82 -15.88
CA LEU A 392 -31.29 0.95 -16.38
C LEU A 392 -31.69 2.43 -16.31
N ASP A 393 -31.92 3.06 -17.47
CA ASP A 393 -32.61 4.36 -17.53
C ASP A 393 -34.11 4.15 -17.30
N LEU A 394 -34.59 4.51 -16.11
CA LEU A 394 -36.02 4.45 -15.73
C LEU A 394 -36.79 5.73 -16.15
N GLY A 395 -36.31 6.45 -17.17
CA GLY A 395 -36.84 7.76 -17.57
C GLY A 395 -37.52 7.82 -18.94
N ASP A 396 -37.48 6.77 -19.77
CA ASP A 396 -37.95 6.86 -21.15
C ASP A 396 -38.85 5.67 -21.51
N GLU A 397 -40.18 5.85 -21.39
CA GLU A 397 -41.16 4.87 -21.91
C GLU A 397 -41.16 4.79 -23.45
N ASN A 398 -40.38 5.64 -24.13
CA ASN A 398 -40.13 5.56 -25.56
C ASN A 398 -38.68 5.13 -25.79
N GLY A 399 -38.44 3.84 -26.02
CA GLY A 399 -37.11 3.24 -26.23
C GLY A 399 -36.32 3.80 -27.42
N ALA A 400 -35.86 5.05 -27.32
CA ALA A 400 -35.18 5.80 -28.36
C ALA A 400 -33.99 6.64 -27.84
N SER A 401 -33.50 6.39 -26.63
CA SER A 401 -32.23 6.92 -26.12
C SER A 401 -31.26 5.76 -25.85
N GLU A 402 -30.04 5.83 -26.41
CA GLU A 402 -29.00 4.84 -26.13
C GLU A 402 -28.69 4.83 -24.63
N PRO A 403 -28.60 3.65 -23.98
CA PRO A 403 -28.28 3.58 -22.56
C PRO A 403 -26.96 4.30 -22.30
N ARG A 404 -26.93 5.18 -21.29
CA ARG A 404 -25.65 5.74 -20.79
C ARG A 404 -24.73 4.54 -20.47
N GLY A 405 -23.68 4.37 -21.26
CA GLY A 405 -22.86 3.15 -21.33
C GLY A 405 -22.02 2.82 -20.10
N ASP A 406 -22.29 3.42 -18.94
CA ASP A 406 -21.57 3.18 -17.71
C ASP A 406 -22.28 2.09 -16.87
N GLN A 407 -21.54 1.07 -16.46
CA GLN A 407 -22.06 0.03 -15.56
C GLN A 407 -22.20 0.54 -14.12
N ILE A 408 -23.09 -0.10 -13.35
CA ILE A 408 -23.24 0.19 -11.91
C ILE A 408 -21.93 -0.14 -11.16
N GLY A 409 -21.29 -1.27 -11.51
CA GLY A 409 -20.02 -1.70 -10.92
C GLY A 409 -20.10 -2.02 -9.42
N ILE A 410 -18.94 -2.17 -8.78
CA ILE A 410 -18.81 -2.43 -7.34
C ILE A 410 -18.03 -1.33 -6.63
N ALA A 411 -18.33 -1.08 -5.35
CA ALA A 411 -17.59 -0.12 -4.53
C ALA A 411 -16.83 -0.88 -3.42
N PRO A 412 -15.51 -1.12 -3.55
CA PRO A 412 -14.74 -1.96 -2.62
C PRO A 412 -14.39 -1.25 -1.30
N ARG A 413 -15.37 -0.60 -0.64
CA ARG A 413 -15.14 0.22 0.57
C ARG A 413 -14.67 -0.61 1.76
N MET A 414 -15.36 -1.71 2.07
CA MET A 414 -14.98 -2.61 3.17
C MET A 414 -13.60 -3.22 2.92
N PHE A 415 -13.31 -3.63 1.68
CA PHE A 415 -12.02 -4.16 1.29
C PHE A 415 -10.91 -3.11 1.48
N LYS A 416 -11.06 -1.90 0.92
CA LYS A 416 -10.08 -0.80 1.07
C LYS A 416 -9.80 -0.51 2.55
N ALA A 417 -10.85 -0.37 3.36
CA ALA A 417 -10.72 -0.09 4.79
C ALA A 417 -9.95 -1.19 5.53
N LEU A 418 -10.15 -2.47 5.16
CA LEU A 418 -9.46 -3.59 5.76
C LEU A 418 -7.99 -3.65 5.36
N VAL A 419 -7.67 -3.57 4.06
CA VAL A 419 -6.29 -3.67 3.58
C VAL A 419 -5.45 -2.45 3.93
N GLY A 420 -6.07 -1.29 4.11
CA GLY A 420 -5.41 -0.07 4.56
C GLY A 420 -5.24 0.03 6.08
N ARG A 421 -5.92 -0.82 6.87
CA ARG A 421 -5.96 -0.68 8.33
C ARG A 421 -4.56 -0.77 8.94
N GLY A 422 -4.17 0.29 9.66
CA GLY A 422 -2.87 0.37 10.33
C GLY A 422 -1.69 0.71 9.41
N HIS A 423 -1.92 0.84 8.10
CA HIS A 423 -0.87 1.25 7.16
C HIS A 423 -0.84 2.78 7.01
N PRO A 424 0.32 3.45 7.15
CA PRO A 424 0.41 4.91 7.10
C PRO A 424 -0.11 5.48 5.77
N GLU A 425 0.21 4.83 4.65
CA GLU A 425 -0.23 5.27 3.32
C GLU A 425 -1.65 4.80 2.94
N PHE A 426 -1.90 3.49 2.91
CA PHE A 426 -3.16 2.91 2.42
C PHE A 426 -4.37 3.12 3.34
N SER A 427 -4.19 3.56 4.59
CA SER A 427 -5.31 4.01 5.43
C SER A 427 -5.88 5.35 4.99
N THR A 428 -5.10 6.14 4.24
CA THR A 428 -5.48 7.47 3.77
C THR A 428 -6.28 7.40 2.47
N ASN A 429 -6.82 8.55 2.06
CA ASN A 429 -7.48 8.74 0.76
C ASN A 429 -6.58 9.47 -0.26
N ARG A 430 -5.26 9.46 -0.05
CA ARG A 430 -4.27 10.04 -0.97
C ARG A 430 -3.99 9.10 -2.15
N GLN A 431 -3.36 9.64 -3.20
CA GLN A 431 -2.84 8.84 -4.30
C GLN A 431 -1.65 8.01 -3.83
N GLN A 432 -1.53 6.79 -4.34
CA GLN A 432 -0.51 5.83 -3.93
C GLN A 432 0.05 5.07 -5.13
N ASP A 433 1.23 4.48 -4.97
CA ASP A 433 1.90 3.70 -6.02
C ASP A 433 1.31 2.28 -6.17
N ALA A 434 1.13 1.84 -7.41
CA ALA A 434 0.54 0.53 -7.71
C ALA A 434 1.47 -0.66 -7.37
N GLN A 435 2.79 -0.48 -7.48
CA GLN A 435 3.77 -1.51 -7.14
C GLN A 435 3.86 -1.70 -5.63
N GLU A 436 3.86 -0.61 -4.87
CA GLU A 436 3.84 -0.65 -3.41
C GLU A 436 2.57 -1.35 -2.91
N PHE A 437 1.39 -0.99 -3.47
CA PHE A 437 0.13 -1.65 -3.11
C PHE A 437 0.13 -3.14 -3.48
N LEU A 438 0.67 -3.51 -4.64
CA LEU A 438 0.79 -4.92 -5.05
C LEU A 438 1.64 -5.73 -4.05
N LEU A 439 2.80 -5.22 -3.66
CA LEU A 439 3.66 -5.90 -2.67
C LEU A 439 3.01 -5.96 -1.30
N HIS A 440 2.39 -4.87 -0.84
CA HIS A 440 1.62 -4.84 0.40
C HIS A 440 0.54 -5.94 0.40
N PHE A 441 -0.23 -6.03 -0.68
CA PHE A 441 -1.28 -7.04 -0.81
C PHE A 441 -0.72 -8.47 -0.86
N ILE A 442 0.38 -8.71 -1.60
CA ILE A 442 1.05 -10.02 -1.63
C ILE A 442 1.50 -10.41 -0.21
N ASN A 443 2.12 -9.50 0.55
CA ASN A 443 2.53 -9.76 1.93
C ASN A 443 1.33 -10.04 2.85
N MET A 444 0.20 -9.37 2.66
CA MET A 444 -1.04 -9.71 3.37
C MET A 444 -1.54 -11.11 3.01
N VAL A 445 -1.44 -11.53 1.75
CA VAL A 445 -1.77 -12.89 1.30
C VAL A 445 -0.85 -13.93 1.96
N GLU A 446 0.46 -13.69 1.98
CA GLU A 446 1.44 -14.56 2.67
C GLU A 446 1.07 -14.79 4.13
N ARG A 447 0.78 -13.70 4.85
CA ARG A 447 0.39 -13.72 6.26
C ARG A 447 -0.87 -14.55 6.52
N ASN A 448 -1.81 -14.57 5.58
CA ASN A 448 -3.11 -15.24 5.72
C ASN A 448 -3.18 -16.64 5.06
N CYS A 449 -2.14 -17.06 4.33
CA CYS A 449 -2.12 -18.31 3.56
C CYS A 449 -0.99 -19.27 3.94
N ARG A 450 -0.37 -19.11 5.12
CA ARG A 450 0.73 -19.98 5.58
C ARG A 450 0.37 -21.47 5.57
N SER A 451 -0.76 -21.83 6.20
CA SER A 451 -1.25 -23.20 6.29
C SER A 451 -2.26 -23.50 5.19
N GLY A 452 -1.80 -23.67 3.94
CA GLY A 452 -2.66 -24.09 2.83
C GLY A 452 -2.15 -23.67 1.45
N SER A 453 -3.03 -23.72 0.45
CA SER A 453 -2.74 -23.18 -0.89
C SER A 453 -2.52 -21.67 -0.82
N ASN A 454 -1.40 -21.21 -1.36
CA ASN A 454 -1.00 -19.81 -1.36
C ASN A 454 -0.88 -19.28 -2.80
N PRO A 455 -1.76 -18.36 -3.23
CA PRO A 455 -1.75 -17.89 -4.61
C PRO A 455 -0.55 -16.99 -4.94
N SER A 456 0.19 -16.48 -3.93
CA SER A 456 1.42 -15.71 -4.17
C SER A 456 2.56 -16.55 -4.76
N GLU A 457 2.51 -17.88 -4.61
CA GLU A 457 3.46 -18.82 -5.24
C GLU A 457 3.44 -18.72 -6.77
N ALA A 458 2.41 -18.08 -7.35
CA ALA A 458 2.31 -17.86 -8.79
C ALA A 458 3.32 -16.79 -9.26
N PHE A 459 3.67 -15.85 -8.39
CA PHE A 459 4.60 -14.76 -8.65
C PHE A 459 5.99 -15.00 -8.10
N ARG A 460 6.10 -15.81 -7.04
CA ARG A 460 7.35 -16.00 -6.30
C ARG A 460 8.42 -16.68 -7.16
N PHE A 461 9.61 -16.10 -7.22
CA PHE A 461 10.76 -16.69 -7.90
C PHE A 461 12.07 -16.45 -7.13
N LEU A 462 13.10 -17.20 -7.52
CA LEU A 462 14.44 -17.08 -6.96
C LEU A 462 15.36 -16.29 -7.89
N VAL A 463 16.07 -15.35 -7.31
CA VAL A 463 17.17 -14.62 -7.93
C VAL A 463 18.49 -15.14 -7.38
N GLU A 464 19.44 -15.44 -8.26
CA GLU A 464 20.81 -15.79 -7.91
C GLU A 464 21.72 -14.59 -8.18
N ASP A 465 22.36 -14.11 -7.11
CA ASP A 465 23.43 -13.13 -7.16
C ASP A 465 24.78 -13.87 -7.10
N ARG A 466 25.58 -13.74 -8.15
CA ARG A 466 26.95 -14.26 -8.25
C ARG A 466 27.94 -13.11 -8.09
N ILE A 467 28.71 -13.12 -7.01
CA ILE A 467 29.75 -12.12 -6.72
C ILE A 467 31.13 -12.77 -6.90
N VAL A 468 31.98 -12.20 -7.76
CA VAL A 468 33.34 -12.67 -7.99
C VAL A 468 34.34 -11.62 -7.55
N CYS A 469 35.26 -11.99 -6.66
CA CYS A 469 36.36 -11.12 -6.29
C CYS A 469 37.35 -11.00 -7.46
N GLN A 470 37.63 -9.76 -7.92
CA GLN A 470 38.48 -9.57 -9.10
C GLN A 470 39.95 -9.96 -8.87
N GLN A 471 40.43 -9.92 -7.63
CA GLN A 471 41.81 -10.31 -7.30
C GLN A 471 41.97 -11.81 -7.12
N SER A 472 41.11 -12.45 -6.31
CA SER A 472 41.23 -13.89 -6.01
C SER A 472 40.57 -14.80 -7.04
N GLN A 473 39.70 -14.25 -7.90
CA GLN A 473 38.83 -14.98 -8.84
C GLN A 473 37.88 -15.98 -8.17
N LYS A 474 37.73 -15.91 -6.83
CA LYS A 474 36.79 -16.74 -6.07
C LYS A 474 35.39 -16.13 -6.09
N ALA A 475 34.39 -17.01 -6.12
CA ALA A 475 32.98 -16.64 -6.27
C ALA A 475 32.17 -16.88 -4.99
N LYS A 476 31.11 -16.10 -4.79
CA LYS A 476 30.05 -16.35 -3.80
C LYS A 476 28.71 -16.29 -4.51
N TYR A 477 27.86 -17.26 -4.22
CA TYR A 477 26.50 -17.35 -4.72
C TYR A 477 25.54 -17.12 -3.57
N THR A 478 24.56 -16.25 -3.78
CA THR A 478 23.48 -16.02 -2.83
C THR A 478 22.17 -16.05 -3.57
N GLN A 479 21.17 -16.74 -3.02
CA GLN A 479 19.83 -16.77 -3.57
C GLN A 479 18.89 -15.97 -2.68
N ARG A 480 17.93 -15.27 -3.30
CA ARG A 480 16.88 -14.53 -2.60
C ARG A 480 15.55 -14.68 -3.31
N VAL A 481 14.48 -14.59 -2.52
CA VAL A 481 13.10 -14.60 -3.03
C VAL A 481 12.72 -13.21 -3.54
N GLU A 482 12.11 -13.16 -4.71
CA GLU A 482 11.55 -11.95 -5.30
C GLU A 482 10.15 -12.23 -5.89
N TYR A 483 9.38 -11.16 -6.09
CA TYR A 483 8.05 -11.19 -6.72
C TYR A 483 7.95 -10.33 -7.98
N ILE A 484 8.85 -9.34 -8.12
CA ILE A 484 8.81 -8.35 -9.19
C ILE A 484 10.21 -8.16 -9.75
N VAL A 485 10.35 -8.22 -11.08
CA VAL A 485 11.58 -7.82 -11.77
C VAL A 485 11.58 -6.32 -11.96
N GLN A 486 12.56 -5.64 -11.36
CA GLN A 486 12.73 -4.20 -11.56
C GLN A 486 13.61 -3.93 -12.78
N LEU A 487 13.00 -3.52 -13.89
CA LEU A 487 13.69 -3.30 -15.15
C LEU A 487 14.28 -1.89 -15.20
N PRO A 488 15.61 -1.73 -15.32
CA PRO A 488 16.26 -0.43 -15.45
C PRO A 488 15.94 0.21 -16.81
N VAL A 489 15.98 1.54 -16.84
CA VAL A 489 15.68 2.35 -18.04
C VAL A 489 16.93 3.16 -18.41
N PRO A 490 17.79 2.65 -19.32
CA PRO A 490 19.01 3.33 -19.72
C PRO A 490 18.69 4.49 -20.69
N MET A 491 18.59 5.71 -20.16
CA MET A 491 18.23 6.91 -20.93
C MET A 491 19.25 7.26 -22.03
N ASP A 492 20.50 6.83 -21.87
CA ASP A 492 21.58 6.98 -22.86
C ASP A 492 21.39 6.12 -24.12
N GLN A 493 20.53 5.10 -24.04
CA GLN A 493 20.21 4.20 -25.15
C GLN A 493 18.94 4.63 -25.92
N ALA A 494 18.47 5.86 -25.72
CA ALA A 494 17.31 6.37 -26.44
C ALA A 494 17.60 6.50 -27.95
N THR A 495 16.66 6.06 -28.80
CA THR A 495 16.85 6.04 -30.27
C THR A 495 16.55 7.38 -30.95
N ASN A 496 15.88 8.29 -30.25
CA ASN A 496 15.40 9.57 -30.78
C ASN A 496 15.93 10.77 -29.96
N THR A 497 17.20 10.71 -29.55
CA THR A 497 17.85 11.75 -28.73
C THR A 497 17.85 13.14 -29.36
N GLU A 498 18.05 13.24 -30.68
CA GLU A 498 18.02 14.51 -31.41
C GLU A 498 16.61 15.14 -31.38
N GLU A 499 15.57 14.35 -31.63
CA GLU A 499 14.17 14.82 -31.60
C GLU A 499 13.74 15.28 -30.19
N LEU A 500 14.22 14.59 -29.15
CA LEU A 500 13.98 14.97 -27.76
C LEU A 500 14.58 16.33 -27.44
N GLN A 501 15.85 16.55 -27.81
CA GLN A 501 16.55 17.80 -27.55
C GLN A 501 15.86 18.98 -28.26
N GLU A 502 15.44 18.77 -29.52
CA GLU A 502 14.68 19.79 -30.26
C GLU A 502 13.31 20.10 -29.64
N ALA A 503 12.63 19.09 -29.09
CA ALA A 503 11.34 19.26 -28.42
C ALA A 503 11.48 19.94 -27.05
N GLU A 504 12.51 19.59 -26.28
CA GLU A 504 12.84 20.24 -25.02
C GLU A 504 13.21 21.71 -25.24
N GLN A 505 14.04 22.01 -26.24
CA GLN A 505 14.40 23.38 -26.58
C GLN A 505 13.18 24.22 -26.99
N ARG A 506 12.27 23.67 -27.82
CA ARG A 506 11.02 24.36 -28.18
C ARG A 506 10.11 24.60 -26.98
N ARG A 507 10.08 23.67 -26.01
CA ARG A 507 9.34 23.85 -24.75
C ARG A 507 9.96 24.95 -23.89
N GLU A 508 11.28 25.00 -23.77
CA GLU A 508 11.99 26.07 -23.04
C GLU A 508 11.77 27.45 -23.69
N GLU A 509 11.63 27.50 -25.02
CA GLU A 509 11.28 28.69 -25.79
C GLU A 509 9.80 29.10 -25.66
N GLY A 510 8.98 28.31 -24.96
CA GLY A 510 7.58 28.62 -24.66
C GLY A 510 6.58 28.26 -25.77
N ASP A 511 6.97 27.43 -26.74
CA ASP A 511 6.06 26.98 -27.81
C ASP A 511 5.07 25.92 -27.31
N SER A 512 3.90 26.39 -26.88
CA SER A 512 2.78 25.53 -26.45
C SER A 512 2.18 24.64 -27.57
N SER A 513 2.57 24.81 -28.83
CA SER A 513 2.09 24.01 -29.97
C SER A 513 2.99 22.81 -30.31
N ALA A 514 4.14 22.68 -29.64
CA ALA A 514 5.09 21.60 -29.91
C ALA A 514 4.51 20.22 -29.52
N PRO A 515 4.62 19.20 -30.40
CA PRO A 515 4.18 17.85 -30.09
C PRO A 515 4.97 17.28 -28.91
N THR A 516 4.30 16.51 -28.05
CA THR A 516 4.96 15.82 -26.93
C THR A 516 5.77 14.66 -27.47
N VAL A 517 7.11 14.81 -27.48
CA VAL A 517 8.06 13.76 -27.88
C VAL A 517 8.54 13.02 -26.63
N ARG A 518 8.54 11.69 -26.67
CA ARG A 518 9.00 10.82 -25.58
C ARG A 518 10.29 10.12 -25.95
N ALA A 519 11.07 9.76 -24.94
CA ALA A 519 12.30 9.01 -25.18
C ALA A 519 11.96 7.56 -25.53
N GLN A 520 12.28 7.16 -26.75
CA GLN A 520 12.06 5.82 -27.25
C GLN A 520 13.24 4.94 -26.84
N ILE A 521 12.99 3.99 -25.96
CA ILE A 521 14.03 3.10 -25.42
C ILE A 521 13.70 1.66 -25.83
N PRO A 522 14.59 0.97 -26.57
CA PRO A 522 14.37 -0.42 -26.93
C PRO A 522 14.30 -1.32 -25.69
N PHE A 523 13.26 -2.17 -25.61
CA PHE A 523 13.13 -3.12 -24.50
C PHE A 523 14.35 -4.04 -24.33
N THR A 524 15.02 -4.39 -25.44
CA THR A 524 16.26 -5.18 -25.41
C THR A 524 17.40 -4.46 -24.70
N ALA A 525 17.48 -3.12 -24.76
CA ALA A 525 18.48 -2.34 -24.04
C ALA A 525 18.21 -2.39 -22.52
N CYS A 526 16.95 -2.29 -22.11
CA CYS A 526 16.54 -2.43 -20.71
C CYS A 526 16.88 -3.83 -20.15
N MET A 527 16.65 -4.89 -20.95
CA MET A 527 17.00 -6.27 -20.58
C MET A 527 18.51 -6.49 -20.52
N ALA A 528 19.28 -5.89 -21.43
CA ALA A 528 20.74 -5.95 -21.39
C ALA A 528 21.27 -5.31 -20.11
N ALA A 529 20.78 -4.10 -19.78
CA ALA A 529 21.14 -3.37 -18.55
C ALA A 529 20.78 -4.14 -17.26
N LEU A 530 19.68 -4.91 -17.25
CA LEU A 530 19.33 -5.78 -16.12
C LEU A 530 20.38 -6.89 -15.90
N SER A 531 20.99 -7.39 -16.98
CA SER A 531 21.94 -8.51 -16.95
C SER A 531 23.42 -8.09 -16.94
N GLU A 532 23.68 -6.78 -16.97
CA GLU A 532 25.03 -6.22 -17.03
C GLU A 532 25.79 -6.50 -15.73
N PRO A 533 27.07 -6.93 -15.79
CA PRO A 533 27.87 -7.11 -14.59
C PRO A 533 28.14 -5.77 -13.90
N GLU A 534 27.74 -5.65 -12.64
CA GLU A 534 27.98 -4.47 -11.79
C GLU A 534 29.35 -4.59 -11.11
N ILE A 535 30.15 -3.51 -11.11
CA ILE A 535 31.44 -3.47 -10.41
C ILE A 535 31.24 -2.83 -9.03
N LEU A 536 31.48 -3.62 -7.98
CA LEU A 536 31.52 -3.19 -6.59
C LEU A 536 32.96 -2.77 -6.25
N THR A 537 33.20 -1.50 -5.96
CA THR A 537 34.56 -0.95 -5.76
C THR A 537 35.11 -1.09 -4.33
N ASP A 538 34.23 -1.21 -3.33
CA ASP A 538 34.60 -1.31 -1.90
C ASP A 538 34.12 -2.63 -1.28
N PHE A 539 34.45 -3.76 -1.92
CA PHE A 539 34.05 -5.10 -1.49
C PHE A 539 35.09 -5.75 -0.58
N TRP A 540 34.69 -6.22 0.60
CA TRP A 540 35.55 -7.02 1.46
C TRP A 540 35.67 -8.47 0.96
N SER A 541 36.88 -8.91 0.62
CA SER A 541 37.13 -10.28 0.17
C SER A 541 37.73 -11.13 1.28
N SER A 542 37.03 -12.18 1.71
CA SER A 542 37.54 -13.14 2.71
C SER A 542 38.74 -13.95 2.23
N ALA A 543 38.93 -14.08 0.91
CA ALA A 543 40.09 -14.76 0.33
C ALA A 543 41.35 -13.90 0.32
N VAL A 544 41.19 -12.59 0.13
CA VAL A 544 42.30 -11.63 0.12
C VAL A 544 42.56 -11.06 1.51
N GLN A 545 41.53 -11.09 2.38
CA GLN A 545 41.50 -10.44 3.69
C GLN A 545 41.76 -8.93 3.59
N ALA A 546 41.16 -8.30 2.58
CA ALA A 546 41.24 -6.86 2.36
C ALA A 546 40.05 -6.36 1.53
N LYS A 547 39.85 -5.04 1.53
CA LYS A 547 38.94 -4.34 0.60
C LYS A 547 39.49 -4.39 -0.83
N THR A 548 38.63 -4.75 -1.77
CA THR A 548 38.96 -4.94 -3.18
C THR A 548 37.75 -4.68 -4.07
N ALA A 549 37.92 -4.81 -5.38
CA ALA A 549 36.83 -4.78 -6.33
C ALA A 549 36.22 -6.18 -6.53
N ALA A 550 34.90 -6.24 -6.67
CA ALA A 550 34.18 -7.44 -7.07
C ALA A 550 33.22 -7.16 -8.22
N THR A 551 32.91 -8.19 -8.98
CA THR A 551 31.89 -8.12 -10.04
C THR A 551 30.67 -8.90 -9.58
N LYS A 552 29.52 -8.24 -9.53
CA LYS A 552 28.22 -8.83 -9.21
C LYS A 552 27.43 -9.07 -10.50
N MET A 553 26.84 -10.25 -10.63
CA MET A 553 25.93 -10.59 -11.72
C MET A 553 24.66 -11.22 -11.14
N THR A 554 23.52 -10.75 -11.62
CA THR A 554 22.19 -11.18 -11.17
C THR A 554 21.52 -12.03 -12.25
N ARG A 555 20.97 -13.20 -11.88
CA ARG A 555 20.29 -14.14 -12.79
C ARG A 555 19.06 -14.75 -12.14
N PHE A 556 18.20 -15.37 -12.94
CA PHE A 556 17.00 -16.07 -12.45
C PHE A 556 17.34 -17.51 -12.07
N ALA A 557 17.31 -17.85 -10.79
CA ALA A 557 17.43 -19.25 -10.36
C ALA A 557 16.14 -20.04 -10.66
N SER A 558 14.98 -19.38 -10.62
CA SER A 558 13.71 -19.96 -11.06
C SER A 558 12.87 -18.96 -11.85
N PHE A 559 11.89 -19.48 -12.60
CA PHE A 559 10.95 -18.70 -13.42
C PHE A 559 9.51 -18.90 -12.96
N PRO A 560 8.81 -17.83 -12.51
CA PRO A 560 7.46 -17.95 -11.94
C PRO A 560 6.41 -18.28 -13.00
N ASP A 561 5.21 -18.65 -12.56
CA ASP A 561 4.05 -18.90 -13.46
C ASP A 561 3.56 -17.58 -14.07
N HIS A 562 3.55 -16.53 -13.26
CA HIS A 562 3.24 -15.17 -13.65
C HIS A 562 4.41 -14.25 -13.31
N LEU A 563 5.06 -13.70 -14.33
CA LEU A 563 6.18 -12.77 -14.18
C LEU A 563 5.65 -11.34 -14.13
N VAL A 564 6.02 -10.60 -13.09
CA VAL A 564 5.72 -9.17 -12.95
C VAL A 564 6.98 -8.37 -13.26
N ILE A 565 6.89 -7.40 -14.18
CA ILE A 565 7.98 -6.49 -14.52
C ILE A 565 7.57 -5.06 -14.17
N GLN A 566 8.35 -4.41 -13.33
CA GLN A 566 8.24 -2.97 -13.04
C GLN A 566 9.24 -2.21 -13.89
N ILE A 567 8.77 -1.25 -14.67
CA ILE A 567 9.66 -0.30 -15.35
C ILE A 567 10.12 0.75 -14.35
N LYS A 568 11.43 0.85 -14.10
CA LYS A 568 12.01 1.88 -13.22
C LYS A 568 12.08 3.25 -13.92
N LYS A 569 10.91 3.79 -14.29
CA LYS A 569 10.77 5.10 -14.94
C LYS A 569 10.74 6.27 -13.96
N PHE A 570 11.50 6.18 -12.87
CA PHE A 570 11.64 7.24 -11.88
C PHE A 570 13.11 7.41 -11.52
N THR A 571 13.56 8.65 -11.40
CA THR A 571 14.94 9.00 -11.01
C THR A 571 14.93 10.26 -10.16
N PHE A 572 16.07 10.60 -9.54
CA PHE A 572 16.23 11.86 -8.83
C PHE A 572 16.77 12.95 -9.76
N GLY A 573 16.18 14.14 -9.71
CA GLY A 573 16.74 15.34 -10.31
C GLY A 573 17.94 15.89 -9.51
N LEU A 574 18.55 16.97 -10.00
CA LEU A 574 19.71 17.61 -9.37
C LEU A 574 19.43 18.07 -7.93
N ASP A 575 18.18 18.44 -7.64
CA ASP A 575 17.73 18.91 -6.33
C ASP A 575 17.16 17.80 -5.44
N TRP A 576 17.42 16.52 -5.78
CA TRP A 576 16.83 15.34 -5.12
C TRP A 576 15.30 15.24 -5.18
N VAL A 577 14.67 16.03 -6.06
CA VAL A 577 13.23 15.91 -6.35
C VAL A 577 13.01 14.68 -7.27
N PRO A 578 12.13 13.73 -6.90
CA PRO A 578 11.80 12.59 -7.74
C PRO A 578 11.15 13.04 -9.05
N LYS A 579 11.67 12.56 -10.18
CA LYS A 579 11.19 12.85 -11.53
C LYS A 579 10.74 11.57 -12.23
N LYS A 580 9.56 11.61 -12.86
CA LYS A 580 9.10 10.56 -13.77
C LYS A 580 9.85 10.69 -15.10
N LEU A 581 10.42 9.61 -15.57
CA LEU A 581 11.00 9.49 -16.89
C LEU A 581 9.84 9.30 -17.90
N ASP A 582 9.61 10.29 -18.76
CA ASP A 582 8.60 10.22 -19.82
C ASP A 582 9.16 9.43 -21.01
N VAL A 583 9.12 8.10 -20.88
CA VAL A 583 9.70 7.13 -21.81
C VAL A 583 8.63 6.31 -22.49
N SER A 584 8.89 5.92 -23.73
CA SER A 584 8.13 4.92 -24.49
C SER A 584 9.05 3.71 -24.69
N ILE A 585 8.61 2.55 -24.20
CA ILE A 585 9.38 1.30 -24.27
C ILE A 585 8.52 0.27 -24.98
N ASP A 586 8.89 -0.15 -26.18
CA ASP A 586 8.11 -1.15 -26.93
C ASP A 586 8.23 -2.55 -26.26
N VAL A 587 7.28 -2.85 -25.37
CA VAL A 587 7.25 -4.09 -24.61
C VAL A 587 6.70 -5.24 -25.47
N PRO A 588 7.43 -6.36 -25.62
CA PRO A 588 7.06 -7.42 -26.54
C PRO A 588 5.89 -8.26 -26.02
N ASP A 589 5.01 -8.73 -26.91
CA ASP A 589 3.91 -9.63 -26.52
C ASP A 589 4.41 -11.01 -26.07
N THR A 590 5.56 -11.46 -26.57
CA THR A 590 6.21 -12.71 -26.18
C THR A 590 7.61 -12.43 -25.65
N LEU A 591 7.96 -13.03 -24.51
CA LEU A 591 9.23 -12.79 -23.85
C LEU A 591 9.94 -14.11 -23.56
N ASP A 592 11.20 -14.25 -24.00
CA ASP A 592 12.04 -15.39 -23.69
C ASP A 592 13.22 -14.94 -22.81
N LEU A 593 13.19 -15.38 -21.56
CA LEU A 593 14.20 -15.12 -20.54
C LEU A 593 15.11 -16.33 -20.30
N SER A 594 14.99 -17.41 -21.07
CA SER A 594 15.75 -18.65 -20.84
C SER A 594 17.26 -18.42 -20.78
N ALA A 595 17.80 -17.49 -21.57
CA ALA A 595 19.21 -17.09 -21.56
C ALA A 595 19.67 -16.43 -20.24
N LEU A 596 18.75 -15.94 -19.42
CA LEU A 596 19.01 -15.33 -18.11
C LEU A 596 18.88 -16.30 -16.94
N ARG A 597 18.64 -17.59 -17.21
CA ARG A 597 18.64 -18.62 -16.18
C ARG A 597 20.02 -18.74 -15.54
N ALA A 598 20.05 -18.79 -14.21
CA ALA A 598 21.23 -19.02 -13.42
C ALA A 598 21.70 -20.47 -13.57
N THR A 599 23.01 -20.67 -13.48
CA THR A 599 23.62 -22.00 -13.65
C THR A 599 24.21 -22.53 -12.35
N GLY A 600 24.16 -21.76 -11.27
CA GLY A 600 24.83 -22.08 -10.01
C GLY A 600 26.36 -22.11 -10.15
N GLN A 601 27.01 -22.69 -9.15
CA GLN A 601 28.46 -22.92 -9.17
C GLN A 601 28.85 -23.84 -10.34
N GLN A 602 29.82 -23.42 -11.14
CA GLN A 602 30.34 -24.20 -12.26
C GLN A 602 31.54 -25.08 -11.84
N PRO A 603 31.75 -26.22 -12.51
CA PRO A 603 32.94 -27.03 -12.30
C PRO A 603 34.23 -26.22 -12.56
N GLY A 604 35.09 -26.13 -11.55
CA GLY A 604 36.36 -25.38 -11.62
C GLY A 604 36.34 -24.00 -10.96
N GLU A 605 35.18 -23.54 -10.47
CA GLU A 605 35.10 -22.31 -9.67
C GLU A 605 35.39 -22.59 -8.20
N GLU A 606 36.32 -21.81 -7.64
CA GLU A 606 36.60 -21.81 -6.21
C GLU A 606 35.68 -20.82 -5.48
N LEU A 607 35.09 -21.26 -4.36
CA LEU A 607 34.25 -20.39 -3.55
C LEU A 607 35.08 -19.49 -2.64
N LEU A 608 34.55 -18.30 -2.37
CA LEU A 608 35.09 -17.43 -1.32
C LEU A 608 35.02 -18.18 0.03
N PRO A 609 36.10 -18.19 0.83
CA PRO A 609 36.07 -18.80 2.15
C PRO A 609 34.94 -18.20 2.98
N GLU A 610 34.11 -19.05 3.56
CA GLU A 610 33.24 -18.61 4.64
C GLU A 610 34.13 -18.19 5.81
N VAL A 611 33.86 -17.02 6.39
CA VAL A 611 34.53 -16.59 7.63
C VAL A 611 33.97 -17.45 8.75
N ALA A 612 34.37 -18.72 8.80
CA ALA A 612 34.07 -19.59 9.91
C ALA A 612 34.93 -19.14 11.10
N PRO A 613 34.36 -18.95 12.31
CA PRO A 613 35.19 -18.85 13.49
C PRO A 613 36.05 -20.12 13.57
N PRO A 614 37.37 -20.00 13.84
CA PRO A 614 38.24 -21.16 13.84
C PRO A 614 37.74 -22.21 14.85
N PRO A 615 37.88 -23.51 14.55
CA PRO A 615 37.48 -24.56 15.48
C PRO A 615 38.24 -24.38 16.79
N LEU A 616 37.50 -24.32 17.91
CA LEU A 616 38.05 -24.32 19.26
C LEU A 616 39.00 -25.52 19.40
N MET A 617 40.31 -25.26 19.39
CA MET A 617 41.31 -26.21 19.83
C MET A 617 41.14 -26.37 21.35
N THR A 618 40.43 -27.41 21.78
CA THR A 618 40.48 -27.84 23.18
C THR A 618 41.86 -28.44 23.44
N PRO A 619 42.67 -27.92 24.40
CA PRO A 619 43.91 -28.58 24.76
C PRO A 619 43.59 -29.91 25.45
N ASP A 620 44.21 -30.99 24.98
CA ASP A 620 44.20 -32.29 25.66
C ASP A 620 44.83 -32.15 27.06
N VAL A 621 44.00 -32.08 28.11
CA VAL A 621 44.47 -32.22 29.50
C VAL A 621 44.18 -33.64 29.96
N GLU A 622 45.23 -34.47 29.99
CA GLU A 622 45.24 -35.78 30.63
C GLU A 622 44.86 -35.66 32.11
N VAL A 623 43.71 -36.24 32.49
CA VAL A 623 43.31 -36.35 33.90
C VAL A 623 44.03 -37.52 34.55
N LYS A 624 45.14 -37.24 35.25
CA LYS A 624 45.71 -38.13 36.29
C LYS A 624 45.10 -37.77 37.64
N GLY A 625 44.33 -38.71 38.18
CA GLY A 625 43.44 -38.50 39.31
C GLY A 625 44.07 -38.40 40.69
N ILE A 626 43.22 -38.02 41.65
CA ILE A 626 43.37 -38.32 43.08
C ILE A 626 41.97 -38.65 43.63
N LEU A 627 41.85 -39.86 44.15
CA LEU A 627 40.73 -40.37 44.96
C LEU A 627 40.67 -39.65 46.32
N GLY A 628 39.45 -39.32 46.76
CA GLY A 628 39.13 -38.96 48.14
C GLY A 628 37.64 -39.08 48.41
N SER A 629 37.25 -40.11 49.17
CA SER A 629 35.87 -40.41 49.59
C SER A 629 35.33 -39.41 50.60
N HIS A 630 34.07 -38.99 50.45
CA HIS A 630 32.99 -39.05 51.46
C HIS A 630 31.68 -38.52 50.85
N GLY A 631 30.59 -39.27 51.04
CA GLY A 631 29.31 -39.07 50.34
C GLY A 631 28.38 -38.02 50.93
N ASN A 632 27.39 -37.66 50.12
CA ASN A 632 25.96 -37.69 50.44
C ASN A 632 25.17 -37.44 49.14
N ASP A 633 24.07 -38.17 49.00
CA ASP A 633 23.12 -38.13 47.90
C ASP A 633 22.28 -36.83 47.87
N GLU A 634 21.70 -36.57 46.69
CA GLU A 634 20.68 -35.57 46.33
C GLU A 634 21.17 -34.22 45.76
N ASP A 635 21.56 -34.19 44.48
CA ASP A 635 21.03 -33.24 43.47
C ASP A 635 21.51 -33.65 42.06
N ASP A 636 20.58 -34.00 41.16
CA ASP A 636 20.88 -34.45 39.79
C ASP A 636 20.75 -33.24 38.84
N SER A 637 21.75 -32.35 38.86
CA SER A 637 21.88 -31.21 37.94
C SER A 637 23.12 -31.36 37.06
N LEU A 638 23.06 -32.24 36.05
CA LEU A 638 24.07 -32.31 34.99
C LEU A 638 23.68 -31.45 33.78
N TYR A 639 23.81 -30.14 33.94
CA TYR A 639 24.11 -29.22 32.83
C TYR A 639 25.51 -28.64 33.09
N SER A 640 26.52 -29.21 32.46
CA SER A 640 27.82 -28.55 32.34
C SER A 640 27.65 -27.26 31.54
N PRO A 641 28.02 -26.08 32.06
CA PRO A 641 28.09 -24.89 31.25
C PRO A 641 29.31 -25.04 30.33
N LEU A 642 29.06 -24.96 29.02
CA LEU A 642 30.09 -24.72 28.00
C LEU A 642 30.91 -23.51 28.48
N LEU A 643 32.19 -23.73 28.82
CA LEU A 643 33.11 -22.66 29.17
C LEU A 643 33.23 -21.71 27.97
N SER A 644 32.76 -20.47 28.13
CA SER A 644 33.22 -19.36 27.30
C SER A 644 34.75 -19.28 27.43
N PRO A 645 35.51 -19.11 26.33
CA PRO A 645 36.95 -19.02 26.42
C PRO A 645 37.33 -17.80 27.28
N VAL A 646 38.06 -18.05 28.36
CA VAL A 646 38.57 -16.99 29.25
C VAL A 646 39.67 -16.26 28.47
N LEU A 647 39.40 -15.03 28.07
CA LEU A 647 40.40 -14.17 27.43
C LEU A 647 41.47 -13.79 28.46
N ASP A 648 42.73 -13.79 28.05
CA ASP A 648 43.82 -13.34 28.92
C ASP A 648 43.79 -11.81 29.05
N ASP A 649 43.11 -11.33 30.09
CA ASP A 649 42.95 -9.91 30.41
C ASP A 649 44.30 -9.19 30.61
N SER A 650 45.37 -9.90 30.95
CA SER A 650 46.71 -9.31 31.07
C SER A 650 47.29 -8.93 29.71
N THR A 651 47.15 -9.79 28.71
CA THR A 651 47.54 -9.50 27.33
C THR A 651 46.64 -8.43 26.72
N VAL A 652 45.32 -8.46 26.97
CA VAL A 652 44.39 -7.42 26.50
C VAL A 652 44.76 -6.04 27.08
N SER A 653 45.06 -5.97 28.38
CA SER A 653 45.43 -4.72 29.05
C SER A 653 46.73 -4.13 28.50
N GLN A 654 47.75 -4.97 28.26
CA GLN A 654 49.03 -4.53 27.68
C GLN A 654 48.87 -4.00 26.25
N LEU A 655 48.05 -4.65 25.42
CA LEU A 655 47.75 -4.15 24.06
C LEU A 655 46.97 -2.83 24.11
N CYS A 656 46.07 -2.64 25.08
CA CYS A 656 45.41 -1.37 25.30
C CYS A 656 46.36 -0.26 25.77
N GLU A 657 47.33 -0.58 26.64
CA GLU A 657 48.38 0.36 27.06
C GLU A 657 49.28 0.79 25.88
N MET A 658 49.43 -0.07 24.87
CA MET A 658 50.12 0.26 23.62
C MET A 658 49.31 1.16 22.68
N GLY A 659 48.07 1.48 23.04
CA GLY A 659 47.20 2.43 22.33
C GLY A 659 46.17 1.78 21.39
N PHE A 660 46.03 0.46 21.40
CA PHE A 660 45.04 -0.22 20.57
C PHE A 660 43.64 -0.23 21.21
N PRO A 661 42.55 -0.16 20.41
CA PRO A 661 41.17 -0.19 20.92
C PRO A 661 40.87 -1.50 21.68
N LEU A 662 40.15 -1.40 22.81
CA LEU A 662 39.87 -2.54 23.71
C LEU A 662 39.22 -3.74 23.02
N GLU A 663 38.23 -3.49 22.15
CA GLU A 663 37.53 -4.57 21.44
C GLU A 663 38.41 -5.22 20.37
N ALA A 664 39.32 -4.47 19.74
CA ALA A 664 40.34 -5.01 18.84
C ALA A 664 41.32 -5.91 19.58
N CYS A 665 41.76 -5.50 20.77
CA CYS A 665 42.63 -6.31 21.64
C CYS A 665 41.95 -7.61 22.06
N ARG A 666 40.65 -7.56 22.40
CA ARG A 666 39.85 -8.74 22.74
C ARG A 666 39.70 -9.70 21.55
N LYS A 667 39.40 -9.18 20.36
CA LYS A 667 39.37 -9.96 19.11
C LYS A 667 40.72 -10.61 18.83
N ALA A 668 41.81 -9.86 18.96
CA ALA A 668 43.15 -10.36 18.69
C ALA A 668 43.54 -11.53 19.62
N VAL A 669 43.29 -11.39 20.92
CA VAL A 669 43.55 -12.46 21.90
C VAL A 669 42.65 -13.67 21.66
N TYR A 670 41.40 -13.44 21.28
CA TYR A 670 40.44 -14.50 20.93
C TYR A 670 40.87 -15.29 19.69
N TYR A 671 41.10 -14.62 18.56
CA TYR A 671 41.42 -15.26 17.28
C TYR A 671 42.81 -15.89 17.23
N THR A 672 43.73 -15.46 18.11
CA THR A 672 45.04 -16.08 18.27
C THR A 672 45.02 -17.22 19.31
N GLY A 673 43.92 -17.45 20.01
CA GLY A 673 43.79 -18.56 20.97
C GLY A 673 44.67 -18.39 22.21
N ASN A 674 44.81 -17.16 22.72
CA ASN A 674 45.62 -16.82 23.90
C ASN A 674 47.11 -17.25 23.80
N THR A 675 47.72 -17.27 22.60
CA THR A 675 49.11 -17.70 22.40
C THR A 675 50.17 -16.64 22.77
N GLY A 676 49.77 -15.55 23.44
CA GLY A 676 50.65 -14.49 23.94
C GLY A 676 50.61 -13.18 23.14
N ILE A 677 51.24 -12.14 23.70
CA ILE A 677 51.12 -10.75 23.22
C ILE A 677 51.65 -10.53 21.79
N ASP A 678 52.75 -11.18 21.41
CA ASP A 678 53.35 -11.01 20.07
C ASP A 678 52.43 -11.55 18.96
N SER A 679 51.71 -12.64 19.24
CA SER A 679 50.74 -13.22 18.30
C SER A 679 49.53 -12.31 18.13
N ALA A 680 48.99 -11.81 19.25
CA ALA A 680 47.87 -10.88 19.25
C ALA A 680 48.24 -9.52 18.59
N MET A 681 49.45 -9.01 18.82
CA MET A 681 49.94 -7.78 18.19
C MET A 681 50.08 -7.94 16.66
N ASN A 682 50.61 -9.07 16.18
CA ASN A 682 50.67 -9.35 14.74
C ASN A 682 49.27 -9.45 14.12
N TRP A 683 48.30 -10.03 14.84
CA TRP A 683 46.90 -10.07 14.40
C TRP A 683 46.31 -8.67 14.30
N ILE A 684 46.50 -7.82 15.33
CA ILE A 684 46.07 -6.42 15.34
C ILE A 684 46.64 -5.67 14.14
N MET A 685 47.95 -5.76 13.90
CA MET A 685 48.59 -5.07 12.78
C MET A 685 48.06 -5.53 11.41
N GLY A 686 47.66 -6.80 11.28
CA GLY A 686 47.09 -7.36 10.05
C GLY A 686 45.61 -7.02 9.82
N HIS A 687 44.88 -6.61 10.85
CA HIS A 687 43.42 -6.36 10.81
C HIS A 687 43.06 -4.94 11.22
N MET A 688 44.04 -4.03 11.38
CA MET A 688 43.81 -2.67 11.89
C MET A 688 43.00 -1.77 10.93
N ASP A 689 43.01 -2.11 9.65
CA ASP A 689 42.25 -1.40 8.61
C ASP A 689 40.85 -2.02 8.38
N ASP A 690 40.47 -3.05 9.15
CA ASP A 690 39.18 -3.72 9.03
C ASP A 690 38.06 -2.82 9.55
N SER A 691 36.93 -2.77 8.84
CA SER A 691 35.79 -1.91 9.21
C SER A 691 35.15 -2.26 10.56
N ASP A 692 35.30 -3.51 11.01
CA ASP A 692 34.80 -3.99 12.30
C ASP A 692 35.91 -4.13 13.35
N PHE A 693 37.13 -3.66 13.08
CA PHE A 693 38.29 -3.80 13.97
C PHE A 693 38.00 -3.36 15.42
N SER A 694 37.24 -2.28 15.59
CA SER A 694 36.84 -1.74 16.90
C SER A 694 35.45 -2.17 17.38
N ALA A 695 34.74 -3.00 16.61
CA ALA A 695 33.42 -3.50 16.96
C ALA A 695 33.50 -4.58 18.05
N PRO A 696 32.50 -4.70 18.94
CA PRO A 696 32.52 -5.68 20.03
C PRO A 696 32.64 -7.12 19.54
N LEU A 697 33.38 -7.95 20.27
CA LEU A 697 33.46 -9.39 19.98
C LEU A 697 32.12 -10.08 20.33
N VAL A 698 31.41 -10.57 19.31
CA VAL A 698 30.18 -11.36 19.48
C VAL A 698 30.55 -12.84 19.40
N LEU A 699 30.45 -13.56 20.53
CA LEU A 699 30.68 -15.00 20.60
C LEU A 699 29.44 -15.77 20.12
N PRO A 700 29.56 -16.86 19.34
CA PRO A 700 28.42 -17.70 19.00
C PRO A 700 27.80 -18.29 20.28
N GLY A 701 26.59 -17.87 20.63
CA GLY A 701 25.90 -18.26 21.86
C GLY A 701 26.03 -17.29 23.04
N GLY A 702 26.72 -16.16 22.89
CA GLY A 702 26.81 -15.11 23.90
C GLY A 702 25.81 -13.99 23.64
N SER A 703 24.72 -13.96 24.41
CA SER A 703 23.88 -12.76 24.54
C SER A 703 24.75 -11.57 24.93
N SER A 704 24.64 -10.47 24.19
CA SER A 704 25.29 -9.20 24.45
C SER A 704 25.01 -8.69 25.87
N GLY A 705 26.05 -8.61 26.70
CA GLY A 705 26.24 -7.66 27.81
C GLY A 705 25.32 -7.75 29.06
N PRO A 706 25.87 -7.76 30.29
CA PRO A 706 25.07 -7.74 31.52
C PRO A 706 24.55 -6.33 31.79
N GLY A 707 23.32 -6.06 31.33
CA GLY A 707 22.57 -4.86 31.64
C GLY A 707 21.08 -5.15 31.56
N SER A 708 20.51 -5.61 32.69
CA SER A 708 19.08 -5.88 32.91
C SER A 708 18.37 -6.69 31.81
N THR A 709 18.37 -8.02 31.93
CA THR A 709 17.21 -8.79 31.47
C THR A 709 16.09 -8.58 32.49
N PRO A 710 15.01 -7.84 32.21
CA PRO A 710 13.78 -8.18 32.87
C PRO A 710 13.40 -9.56 32.33
N THR A 711 13.16 -10.51 33.22
CA THR A 711 12.21 -11.60 32.96
C THR A 711 10.87 -10.96 32.62
N GLU A 712 10.72 -10.41 31.42
CA GLU A 712 9.43 -10.04 30.88
C GLU A 712 8.73 -11.34 30.52
N SER A 713 7.69 -11.63 31.30
CA SER A 713 6.68 -12.61 30.93
C SER A 713 6.24 -12.35 29.49
N LEU A 714 6.44 -13.33 28.61
CA LEU A 714 5.94 -13.29 27.24
C LEU A 714 4.42 -13.12 27.26
N SER A 715 3.90 -12.16 26.49
CA SER A 715 2.45 -11.95 26.39
C SER A 715 1.78 -13.19 25.78
N GLU A 716 0.93 -13.87 26.55
CA GLU A 716 0.17 -15.03 26.05
C GLU A 716 -0.80 -14.65 24.93
N GLU A 717 -1.29 -13.42 24.90
CA GLU A 717 -2.14 -12.88 23.83
C GLU A 717 -1.36 -12.75 22.51
N HIS A 718 -0.11 -12.25 22.57
CA HIS A 718 0.76 -12.16 21.40
C HIS A 718 1.15 -13.56 20.88
N LEU A 719 1.43 -14.50 21.79
CA LEU A 719 1.69 -15.90 21.45
C LEU A 719 0.46 -16.53 20.76
N ALA A 720 -0.74 -16.35 21.31
CA ALA A 720 -1.97 -16.88 20.72
C ALA A 720 -2.23 -16.28 19.33
N THR A 721 -1.92 -14.99 19.16
CA THR A 721 -2.06 -14.29 17.86
C THR A 721 -1.13 -14.93 16.82
N ILE A 722 0.16 -15.10 17.11
CA ILE A 722 1.12 -15.70 16.16
C ILE A 722 0.80 -17.18 15.92
N VAL A 723 0.40 -17.94 16.94
CA VAL A 723 0.00 -19.34 16.78
C VAL A 723 -1.25 -19.48 15.91
N SER A 724 -2.22 -18.55 16.04
CA SER A 724 -3.42 -18.55 15.18
C SER A 724 -3.12 -18.19 13.71
N MET A 725 -1.99 -17.51 13.43
CA MET A 725 -1.47 -17.34 12.07
C MET A 725 -0.86 -18.63 11.48
N GLY A 726 -0.75 -19.70 12.28
CA GLY A 726 -0.30 -21.03 11.85
C GLY A 726 1.12 -21.42 12.28
N PHE A 727 1.74 -20.68 13.20
CA PHE A 727 3.07 -20.97 13.72
C PHE A 727 3.04 -21.83 14.98
N SER A 728 4.12 -22.58 15.24
CA SER A 728 4.25 -23.33 16.50
C SER A 728 4.45 -22.37 17.69
N ARG A 729 4.09 -22.82 18.90
CA ARG A 729 4.33 -22.03 20.12
C ARG A 729 5.82 -21.73 20.34
N ASP A 730 6.70 -22.63 19.90
CA ASP A 730 8.16 -22.44 20.00
C ASP A 730 8.65 -21.35 19.03
N GLN A 731 8.21 -21.39 17.77
CA GLN A 731 8.53 -20.38 16.77
C GLN A 731 8.01 -18.99 17.20
N ALA A 732 6.77 -18.91 17.70
CA ALA A 732 6.20 -17.67 18.24
C ALA A 732 7.00 -17.14 19.43
N THR A 733 7.50 -18.02 20.29
CA THR A 733 8.34 -17.66 21.44
C THR A 733 9.70 -17.12 21.01
N LYS A 734 10.34 -17.77 20.03
CA LYS A 734 11.62 -17.31 19.45
C LYS A 734 11.46 -15.91 18.82
N ALA A 735 10.39 -15.71 18.05
CA ALA A 735 10.11 -14.42 17.42
C ALA A 735 9.90 -13.29 18.43
N LEU A 736 9.06 -13.49 19.46
CA LEU A 736 8.82 -12.48 20.49
C LEU A 736 10.06 -12.18 21.34
N ARG A 737 10.91 -13.18 21.59
CA ARG A 737 12.20 -12.97 22.28
C ARG A 737 13.17 -12.16 21.43
N ALA A 738 13.24 -12.42 20.13
CA ALA A 738 14.12 -11.70 19.20
C ALA A 738 13.72 -10.23 19.02
N THR A 739 12.46 -9.88 19.32
CA THR A 739 11.90 -8.54 19.06
C THR A 739 11.45 -7.80 20.30
N SER A 740 11.91 -8.22 21.48
CA SER A 740 11.58 -7.58 22.76
C SER A 740 10.07 -7.44 22.98
N ASN A 741 9.31 -8.53 22.75
CA ASN A 741 7.85 -8.62 22.92
C ASN A 741 6.98 -7.72 22.03
N VAL A 742 7.55 -7.05 21.02
CA VAL A 742 6.78 -6.24 20.06
C VAL A 742 6.15 -7.14 18.99
N LEU A 743 4.81 -7.22 18.98
CA LEU A 743 4.04 -8.12 18.11
C LEU A 743 4.35 -7.90 16.61
N ASP A 744 4.26 -6.66 16.12
CA ASP A 744 4.44 -6.37 14.70
C ASP A 744 5.83 -6.78 14.20
N ARG A 745 6.86 -6.46 14.99
CA ARG A 745 8.24 -6.89 14.70
C ARG A 745 8.38 -8.40 14.79
N ALA A 746 7.72 -9.07 15.73
CA ALA A 746 7.77 -10.53 15.86
C ALA A 746 7.15 -11.21 14.63
N VAL A 747 6.05 -10.66 14.10
CA VAL A 747 5.44 -11.12 12.85
C VAL A 747 6.40 -10.91 11.68
N ASP A 748 7.03 -9.75 11.53
CA ASP A 748 7.99 -9.55 10.44
C ASP A 748 9.24 -10.44 10.58
N TRP A 749 9.70 -10.66 11.81
CA TRP A 749 10.84 -11.54 12.11
C TRP A 749 10.55 -12.99 11.75
N ILE A 750 9.38 -13.51 12.14
CA ILE A 750 9.03 -14.91 11.88
C ILE A 750 8.86 -15.21 10.39
N PHE A 751 8.33 -14.26 9.60
CA PHE A 751 8.20 -14.42 8.14
C PHE A 751 9.55 -14.28 7.41
N SER A 752 10.45 -13.44 7.90
CA SER A 752 11.81 -13.28 7.32
C SER A 752 12.78 -14.41 7.67
N HIS A 753 12.56 -15.10 8.80
CA HIS A 753 13.42 -16.21 9.27
C HIS A 753 12.71 -17.57 9.16
N LEU A 754 11.60 -17.62 8.43
CA LEU A 754 10.78 -18.81 8.30
C LEU A 754 11.57 -20.00 7.76
N ASP A 755 12.28 -19.81 6.65
CA ASP A 755 13.04 -20.87 5.99
C ASP A 755 14.17 -21.38 6.89
N ASP A 756 14.81 -20.48 7.65
CA ASP A 756 15.83 -20.83 8.65
C ASP A 756 15.23 -21.65 9.79
N LEU A 757 14.08 -21.23 10.34
CA LEU A 757 13.38 -21.94 11.40
C LEU A 757 12.93 -23.34 10.96
N GLU A 758 12.42 -23.48 9.74
CA GLU A 758 12.04 -24.78 9.18
C GLU A 758 13.25 -25.67 8.94
N SER A 759 14.39 -25.12 8.51
CA SER A 759 15.63 -25.88 8.37
C SER A 759 16.18 -26.40 9.71
N MET A 760 15.99 -25.64 10.79
CA MET A 760 16.41 -26.03 12.15
C MET A 760 15.54 -27.16 12.72
N ASP A 761 14.21 -27.11 12.53
CA ASP A 761 13.29 -28.15 13.02
C ASP A 761 13.57 -29.54 12.37
N VAL A 762 14.01 -29.57 11.11
CA VAL A 762 14.42 -30.84 10.44
C VAL A 762 15.73 -31.39 11.01
N SER A 763 16.65 -30.52 11.45
CA SER A 763 17.94 -30.93 12.01
C SER A 763 17.83 -31.52 13.42
N GLU A 764 16.84 -31.12 14.22
CA GLU A 764 16.58 -31.68 15.56
C GLU A 764 15.71 -32.95 15.53
N GLY A 765 14.86 -33.13 14.52
CA GLY A 765 13.96 -34.30 14.39
C GLY A 765 14.61 -35.61 13.89
N GLY A 766 15.89 -35.60 13.51
CA GLY A 766 16.54 -36.71 12.78
C GLY A 766 17.40 -37.69 13.59
N ARG A 767 17.43 -37.63 14.93
CA ARG A 767 18.21 -38.60 15.74
C ARG A 767 17.41 -39.87 16.09
N SER A 768 16.96 -40.61 15.09
CA SER A 768 16.62 -42.04 15.21
C SER A 768 16.44 -42.69 13.84
N ALA A 769 17.54 -43.07 13.21
CA ALA A 769 17.73 -44.30 12.43
C ALA A 769 19.05 -44.18 11.65
N VAL A 770 19.92 -45.18 11.85
CA VAL A 770 21.14 -45.35 11.07
C VAL A 770 20.75 -45.95 9.72
N GLU A 771 20.99 -45.26 8.61
CA GLU A 771 21.24 -45.89 7.30
C GLU A 771 21.92 -44.93 6.29
N SER A 772 23.09 -45.40 5.82
CA SER A 772 23.87 -45.08 4.59
C SER A 772 24.07 -43.65 4.09
N GLU A 773 25.35 -43.28 3.96
CA GLU A 773 25.87 -42.14 3.20
C GLU A 773 25.49 -42.21 1.70
N GLY A 774 24.86 -41.15 1.20
CA GLY A 774 24.62 -40.92 -0.23
C GLY A 774 23.61 -39.78 -0.46
N GLY A 775 24.12 -38.56 -0.69
CA GLY A 775 23.32 -37.39 -1.08
C GLY A 775 22.61 -36.68 0.08
N ARG A 776 23.28 -35.73 0.73
CA ARG A 776 22.56 -34.69 1.49
C ARG A 776 21.92 -33.76 0.47
N ASP A 777 20.63 -33.94 0.21
CA ASP A 777 19.84 -32.88 -0.43
C ASP A 777 19.94 -31.61 0.44
N PRO A 778 20.08 -30.42 -0.16
CA PRO A 778 20.13 -29.17 0.60
C PRO A 778 18.83 -28.96 1.39
N PRO A 779 18.86 -28.19 2.49
CA PRO A 779 17.67 -27.92 3.31
C PRO A 779 16.53 -27.37 2.45
N PRO A 780 15.25 -27.65 2.80
CA PRO A 780 14.12 -27.23 1.99
C PRO A 780 14.07 -25.70 1.95
N GLY A 781 14.48 -25.11 0.82
CA GLY A 781 14.36 -23.68 0.57
C GLY A 781 12.90 -23.25 0.36
N PRO A 782 12.66 -21.95 0.17
CA PRO A 782 11.32 -21.39 -0.02
C PRO A 782 10.61 -22.06 -1.21
N ARG A 783 9.34 -22.43 -1.03
CA ARG A 783 8.53 -23.07 -2.07
C ARG A 783 8.37 -22.13 -3.26
N VAL A 784 8.93 -22.51 -4.40
CA VAL A 784 8.80 -21.80 -5.68
C VAL A 784 8.36 -22.75 -6.79
N ARG A 785 7.56 -22.25 -7.73
CA ARG A 785 7.21 -22.98 -8.96
C ARG A 785 8.19 -22.60 -10.05
N ASP A 786 8.89 -23.58 -10.58
CA ASP A 786 9.86 -23.38 -11.65
C ASP A 786 9.37 -23.94 -13.00
N GLY A 787 9.81 -23.35 -14.10
CA GLY A 787 9.43 -23.74 -15.45
C GLY A 787 10.27 -23.07 -16.55
N PRO A 788 9.87 -23.23 -17.83
CA PRO A 788 10.56 -22.59 -18.94
C PRO A 788 10.43 -21.06 -18.86
N GLY A 789 11.49 -20.33 -19.20
CA GLY A 789 11.51 -18.85 -19.16
C GLY A 789 10.76 -18.18 -20.32
N LYS A 790 9.73 -18.81 -20.89
CA LYS A 790 8.97 -18.30 -22.04
C LYS A 790 7.62 -17.77 -21.58
N TYR A 791 7.26 -16.56 -21.97
CA TYR A 791 6.06 -15.87 -21.49
C TYR A 791 5.28 -15.18 -22.60
N GLU A 792 3.98 -14.98 -22.35
CA GLU A 792 3.07 -14.14 -23.14
C GLU A 792 2.51 -13.01 -22.26
N LEU A 793 2.52 -11.78 -22.77
CA LEU A 793 1.93 -10.61 -22.11
C LEU A 793 0.41 -10.78 -22.06
N PHE A 794 -0.17 -10.68 -20.85
CA PHE A 794 -1.62 -10.77 -20.68
C PHE A 794 -2.23 -9.55 -19.98
N ALA A 795 -1.45 -8.76 -19.23
CA ALA A 795 -1.95 -7.53 -18.64
C ALA A 795 -0.84 -6.51 -18.39
N PHE A 796 -1.21 -5.24 -18.28
CA PHE A 796 -0.32 -4.19 -17.79
C PHE A 796 -1.12 -3.08 -17.09
N ILE A 797 -0.48 -2.39 -16.14
CA ILE A 797 -0.99 -1.24 -15.41
C ILE A 797 -0.21 -0.02 -15.87
N SER A 798 -0.92 1.05 -16.22
CA SER A 798 -0.35 2.31 -16.68
C SER A 798 -0.57 3.42 -15.66
N HIS A 799 0.49 4.14 -15.31
CA HIS A 799 0.40 5.40 -14.57
C HIS A 799 0.38 6.57 -15.54
N MET A 800 -0.75 7.28 -15.60
CA MET A 800 -0.98 8.44 -16.46
C MET A 800 -0.63 9.73 -15.73
N GLY A 801 0.18 10.60 -16.33
CA GLY A 801 0.55 11.90 -15.78
C GLY A 801 2.05 12.07 -15.64
N THR A 802 2.55 13.30 -15.75
CA THR A 802 3.99 13.62 -15.77
C THR A 802 4.61 13.76 -14.39
N SER A 803 3.78 13.87 -13.35
CA SER A 803 4.22 14.00 -11.96
C SER A 803 4.54 12.63 -11.33
N THR A 804 5.42 12.65 -10.34
CA THR A 804 5.68 11.52 -9.43
C THR A 804 4.71 11.49 -8.25
N MET A 805 4.13 12.64 -7.90
CA MET A 805 3.25 12.81 -6.74
C MET A 805 1.78 12.64 -7.09
N CYS A 806 1.43 12.74 -8.38
CA CYS A 806 0.07 12.57 -8.83
C CYS A 806 -0.06 11.94 -10.22
N GLY A 807 -1.19 11.28 -10.43
CA GLY A 807 -1.59 10.71 -11.70
C GLY A 807 -2.83 9.85 -11.59
N HIS A 808 -3.10 9.07 -12.63
CA HIS A 808 -4.24 8.17 -12.69
C HIS A 808 -3.82 6.78 -13.17
N TYR A 809 -4.32 5.75 -12.49
CA TYR A 809 -4.03 4.36 -12.84
C TYR A 809 -5.16 3.74 -13.63
N VAL A 810 -4.80 3.08 -14.73
CA VAL A 810 -5.68 2.19 -15.48
C VAL A 810 -4.96 0.87 -15.75
N CYS A 811 -5.70 -0.20 -15.98
CA CYS A 811 -5.11 -1.46 -16.41
C CYS A 811 -5.73 -1.96 -17.72
N HIS A 812 -4.90 -2.56 -18.55
CA HIS A 812 -5.29 -3.26 -19.76
C HIS A 812 -5.08 -4.74 -19.55
N ILE A 813 -6.09 -5.55 -19.86
CA ILE A 813 -6.04 -7.00 -19.68
C ILE A 813 -6.54 -7.68 -20.96
N LYS A 814 -5.77 -8.65 -21.45
CA LYS A 814 -6.10 -9.48 -22.61
C LYS A 814 -7.02 -10.62 -22.17
N LYS A 815 -8.28 -10.58 -22.60
CA LYS A 815 -9.31 -11.60 -22.35
C LYS A 815 -9.83 -12.14 -23.68
N ASP A 816 -9.83 -13.46 -23.87
CA ASP A 816 -10.29 -14.11 -25.11
C ASP A 816 -9.68 -13.52 -26.40
N GLN A 817 -8.37 -13.22 -26.37
CA GLN A 817 -7.61 -12.55 -27.45
C GLN A 817 -8.00 -11.08 -27.72
N GLN A 818 -8.92 -10.50 -26.95
CA GLN A 818 -9.28 -9.09 -27.02
C GLN A 818 -8.71 -8.31 -25.82
N TRP A 819 -8.15 -7.12 -26.07
CA TRP A 819 -7.72 -6.24 -25.00
C TRP A 819 -8.91 -5.48 -24.41
N VAL A 820 -8.93 -5.36 -23.08
CA VAL A 820 -9.96 -4.67 -22.33
C VAL A 820 -9.30 -3.64 -21.44
N ILE A 821 -9.73 -2.39 -21.52
CA ILE A 821 -9.33 -1.33 -20.60
C ILE A 821 -10.29 -1.31 -19.42
N PHE A 822 -9.74 -1.32 -18.21
CA PHE A 822 -10.45 -1.09 -16.97
C PHE A 822 -9.98 0.24 -16.39
N ASN A 823 -10.89 1.21 -16.41
CA ASN A 823 -10.68 2.55 -15.88
C ASN A 823 -11.78 2.82 -14.83
N ASP A 824 -11.50 2.41 -13.60
CA ASP A 824 -12.47 2.42 -12.51
C ASP A 824 -13.80 1.76 -12.91
N GLN A 825 -14.88 2.52 -13.01
CA GLN A 825 -16.21 2.01 -13.38
C GLN A 825 -16.29 1.68 -14.87
N LYS A 826 -15.49 2.33 -15.70
CA LYS A 826 -15.55 2.19 -17.16
C LYS A 826 -14.76 0.97 -17.59
N VAL A 827 -15.43 0.07 -18.31
CA VAL A 827 -14.82 -1.14 -18.87
C VAL A 827 -15.17 -1.22 -20.33
N CYS A 828 -14.16 -1.14 -21.18
CA CYS A 828 -14.34 -1.04 -22.62
C CYS A 828 -13.38 -1.97 -23.37
N ALA A 829 -13.77 -2.37 -24.58
CA ALA A 829 -12.85 -3.00 -25.52
C ALA A 829 -11.77 -1.99 -25.92
N SER A 830 -10.50 -2.36 -25.78
CA SER A 830 -9.37 -1.57 -26.24
C SER A 830 -8.89 -2.09 -27.61
N GLU A 831 -8.72 -1.17 -28.56
CA GLU A 831 -8.38 -1.51 -29.95
C GLU A 831 -6.87 -1.37 -30.20
N LYS A 832 -6.24 -0.37 -29.59
CA LYS A 832 -4.81 -0.05 -29.68
C LYS A 832 -4.25 0.16 -28.27
N PRO A 833 -4.06 -0.94 -27.50
CA PRO A 833 -3.56 -0.85 -26.14
C PRO A 833 -2.18 -0.15 -26.10
N PRO A 834 -1.98 0.85 -25.24
CA PRO A 834 -0.74 1.64 -25.12
C PRO A 834 0.35 0.85 -24.38
N LYS A 835 0.76 -0.27 -24.95
CA LYS A 835 1.73 -1.21 -24.36
C LYS A 835 3.09 -0.58 -24.11
N ASP A 836 3.40 0.54 -24.72
CA ASP A 836 4.69 1.23 -24.59
C ASP A 836 4.75 2.21 -23.42
N LEU A 837 3.59 2.55 -22.82
CA LEU A 837 3.46 3.53 -21.74
C LEU A 837 3.14 2.91 -20.37
N GLY A 838 3.04 1.59 -20.30
CA GLY A 838 2.80 0.84 -19.07
C GLY A 838 3.87 1.06 -18.00
N TYR A 839 3.50 0.75 -16.76
CA TYR A 839 4.35 0.84 -15.57
C TYR A 839 4.65 -0.55 -15.01
N LEU A 840 3.61 -1.34 -14.75
CA LEU A 840 3.72 -2.75 -14.35
C LEU A 840 3.21 -3.63 -15.48
N TYR A 841 3.98 -4.64 -15.86
CA TYR A 841 3.61 -5.61 -16.88
C TYR A 841 3.50 -7.00 -16.27
N PHE A 842 2.49 -7.75 -16.70
CA PHE A 842 2.17 -9.08 -16.23
C PHE A 842 2.21 -10.07 -17.39
N TYR A 843 3.13 -11.00 -17.26
CA TYR A 843 3.43 -12.04 -18.23
C TYR A 843 3.00 -13.38 -17.67
N ARG A 844 2.37 -14.22 -18.50
CA ARG A 844 1.99 -15.60 -18.13
C ARG A 844 2.93 -16.57 -18.83
N ARG A 845 3.45 -17.54 -18.09
CA ARG A 845 4.34 -18.56 -18.63
C ARG A 845 3.60 -19.41 -19.67
N VAL A 846 4.23 -19.60 -20.83
CA VAL A 846 3.70 -20.47 -21.88
C VAL A 846 3.95 -21.92 -21.46
N THR A 847 2.90 -22.71 -21.40
CA THR A 847 3.00 -24.16 -21.21
C THR A 847 3.18 -24.79 -22.59
N GLU A 848 4.22 -25.61 -22.76
CA GLU A 848 4.49 -26.35 -24.00
C GLU A 848 3.47 -27.46 -24.24
#